data_AF-A0A7C3J2P1-F1
#
_entry.id   AF-A0A7C3J2P1-F1
#
_cell.length_a   1.000
_cell.length_b   1.000
_cell.length_c   1.000
_cell.angle_alpha   90.00
_cell.angle_beta   90.00
_cell.angle_gamma   90.00
#
_symmetry.space_group_name_H-M   'P 1'
#
loop_
_entity.id
_entity.type
_entity.pdbx_description
1 polymer ?
#
loop_
_entity_poly.entity_id
_entity_poly.type
_entity_poly.pdbx_seq_one_letter_code
_entity_poly.pdbx_strand_id
1 'polypeptide(L)'
;MKKVLASLGVLAILAVGGWIAASYLGLAWLPDTEGPSARVLARAEWEPYGYQVREGPRARAYNLPVVVTLAPEGEATVRVLLDLQDPQNYYFAELTRSRVRICKVESGLESDLGIGRPCPLVAGANKVILKRRYDTIEVVLNDVVAAVAEDESFHGGSIGAGARGTAATLKVGTPQPCDPIYFADDFMKGATEGDGWKPVAGTWNLATLRNPSLSSNAFYYVGSASGGKPAAAVRGEWFWDNYRFRAAACSAGPGDVGLYFYYRDADNCYLFRWNAARQPDGSAGRRQLLKRWHGEETLLAEAPGGYQPGVWYQLEAEVTGARIRTFIDGHEVFSVTDGALCFGQVGLHTAVPAPAEAHFDDTLVQSVRGFEDDFSAPALGRWRPLGGSWEPRPEEGRHACVVTTEAPAKAVAGSSRWRDYTLEATVRLPQQMVPATEVGVVTRYLDETNYALFAWQPAAGAVRLEATVEGKRVAQEHAIAQKAAPGTRHLLSVEWRGAVATAHLDGQPVASAWVPGLPRGALGLYAAEAQQPRFEGVRARFPLPPEPVLTTHEIFSRELTMEVWAGAANDWEPVSEALDGAPAEVYWHRADFFGDATMEIDLKGDAARAAAEGKLPRAVRLVLSADSPKTALSGYSFVLTWPDAAKGETAYRARLTRNDAEAAQRSVALEAPVRRLRFERLGNYIIASVNDEPLLAAKDPHPLPGCRAAFAAHNLPIPRQDVVVFSDTVKVYTFSRASSDWRPAAGTWEISNRWECDPRWSFFSGVPDASSLAAIWNKNTFDGDVSVEFAVGPKMDTSKGGTAYKYTRDFNVTICADGKDLSSGYSFLYGGWDNKETAITRGNTVVARCDSVIPRSSGIHRRWFYLKAEKRGNTLNFFVDGVRVLTYKDPDPLPGNRVGIWTWGNGVMVSRVRISATALGGTEPPGAADTPCRTLYTP
;
A
#
# COMPACT_ATOMS: atom_id res chain seq x y z
N MET A 1 83.80 -0.07 -32.91
CA MET A 1 82.36 -0.31 -32.66
C MET A 1 81.81 0.61 -31.56
N LYS A 2 81.73 1.92 -31.82
CA LYS A 2 80.98 2.92 -31.02
C LYS A 2 80.42 4.07 -31.90
N LYS A 3 80.42 3.89 -33.23
CA LYS A 3 79.92 4.88 -34.23
C LYS A 3 78.89 4.30 -35.22
N VAL A 4 78.32 3.13 -34.95
CA VAL A 4 77.23 2.52 -35.76
C VAL A 4 75.90 2.42 -34.99
N LEU A 5 75.89 2.71 -33.67
CA LEU A 5 74.67 2.72 -32.85
C LEU A 5 74.00 4.09 -32.71
N ALA A 6 74.60 5.17 -33.23
CA ALA A 6 74.00 6.52 -33.19
C ALA A 6 73.14 6.85 -34.43
N SER A 7 73.15 6.01 -35.46
CA SER A 7 72.47 6.27 -36.75
C SER A 7 71.10 5.59 -36.88
N LEU A 8 70.72 4.72 -35.94
CA LEU A 8 69.39 4.09 -35.89
C LEU A 8 68.39 4.84 -34.98
N GLY A 9 68.87 5.76 -34.15
CA GLY A 9 68.01 6.57 -33.26
C GLY A 9 67.37 7.80 -33.91
N VAL A 10 67.82 8.22 -35.10
CA VAL A 10 67.34 9.45 -35.76
C VAL A 10 66.30 9.18 -36.86
N LEU A 11 66.26 7.98 -37.44
CA LEU A 11 65.20 7.63 -38.42
C LEU A 11 63.86 7.20 -37.80
N ALA A 12 63.84 6.78 -36.53
CA ALA A 12 62.59 6.40 -35.86
C ALA A 12 61.77 7.62 -35.39
N ILE A 13 62.40 8.77 -35.19
CA ILE A 13 61.72 9.99 -34.70
C ILE A 13 61.09 10.80 -35.85
N LEU A 14 61.59 10.67 -37.08
CA LEU A 14 61.00 11.35 -38.26
C LEU A 14 59.80 10.59 -38.87
N ALA A 15 59.68 9.29 -38.65
CA ALA A 15 58.51 8.51 -39.11
C ALA A 15 57.26 8.72 -38.25
N VAL A 16 57.43 9.02 -36.95
CA VAL A 16 56.32 9.31 -36.02
C VAL A 16 55.80 10.74 -36.21
N GLY A 17 56.67 11.69 -36.55
CA GLY A 17 56.28 13.08 -36.86
C GLY A 17 55.52 13.23 -38.20
N GLY A 18 55.85 12.41 -39.20
CA GLY A 18 55.18 12.45 -40.51
C GLY A 18 53.77 11.82 -40.51
N TRP A 19 53.53 10.84 -39.65
CA TRP A 19 52.20 10.22 -39.53
C TRP A 19 51.23 11.12 -38.76
N ILE A 20 51.72 11.85 -37.74
CA ILE A 20 50.90 12.82 -36.98
C ILE A 20 50.50 14.01 -37.86
N ALA A 21 51.33 14.48 -38.79
CA ALA A 21 50.98 15.61 -39.66
C ALA A 21 50.01 15.25 -40.82
N ALA A 22 50.02 13.99 -41.30
CA ALA A 22 49.11 13.54 -42.35
C ALA A 22 47.68 13.22 -41.83
N SER A 23 47.54 12.94 -40.53
CA SER A 23 46.23 12.76 -39.88
C SER A 23 45.46 14.07 -39.67
N TYR A 24 46.13 15.23 -39.76
CA TYR A 24 45.52 16.55 -39.53
C TYR A 24 45.03 17.28 -40.80
N LEU A 25 45.30 16.76 -42.01
CA LEU A 25 44.93 17.42 -43.28
C LEU A 25 43.89 16.64 -44.13
N GLY A 26 43.37 15.52 -43.63
CA GLY A 26 42.42 14.65 -44.36
C GLY A 26 40.96 14.67 -43.85
N LEU A 27 40.62 15.50 -42.86
CA LEU A 27 39.27 15.63 -42.31
C LEU A 27 38.69 17.01 -42.64
N ALA A 28 38.51 17.27 -43.92
CA ALA A 28 37.62 18.32 -44.40
C ALA A 28 36.57 17.61 -45.27
N TRP A 29 35.30 17.70 -44.84
CA TRP A 29 34.08 17.03 -45.36
C TRP A 29 33.59 15.80 -44.60
N LEU A 30 33.14 16.03 -43.36
CA LEU A 30 32.03 15.32 -42.74
C LEU A 30 31.09 16.37 -42.09
N PRO A 31 29.76 16.21 -42.11
CA PRO A 31 28.84 17.16 -41.48
C PRO A 31 29.05 17.16 -39.96
N ASP A 32 29.04 18.35 -39.36
CA ASP A 32 29.19 18.57 -37.91
C ASP A 32 28.34 17.61 -37.08
N THR A 33 29.00 16.75 -36.30
CA THR A 33 28.39 16.04 -35.18
C THR A 33 28.99 16.62 -33.91
N GLU A 34 28.19 17.40 -33.20
CA GLU A 34 28.56 18.03 -31.93
C GLU A 34 28.91 16.97 -30.89
N GLY A 35 30.14 17.03 -30.32
CA GLY A 35 30.43 16.44 -29.02
C GLY A 35 29.68 17.17 -27.90
N PRO A 36 29.68 16.67 -26.65
CA PRO A 36 28.86 17.23 -25.57
C PRO A 36 29.33 18.65 -25.25
N SER A 37 28.65 19.63 -25.84
CA SER A 37 28.85 21.04 -25.55
C SER A 37 28.37 21.29 -24.11
N ALA A 38 29.19 21.97 -23.32
CA ALA A 38 28.71 22.59 -22.09
C ALA A 38 27.56 23.51 -22.49
N ARG A 39 26.31 23.14 -22.19
CA ARG A 39 25.13 23.98 -22.44
C ARG A 39 25.34 25.31 -21.73
N VAL A 40 25.69 26.36 -22.48
CA VAL A 40 25.65 27.72 -21.99
C VAL A 40 24.17 28.04 -21.73
N LEU A 41 23.77 28.09 -20.47
CA LEU A 41 22.40 28.46 -20.10
C LEU A 41 22.13 29.89 -20.58
N ALA A 42 21.04 30.09 -21.29
CA ALA A 42 20.65 31.41 -21.77
C ALA A 42 20.19 32.28 -20.59
N ARG A 43 20.44 33.59 -20.65
CA ARG A 43 19.82 34.53 -19.72
C ARG A 43 18.33 34.62 -20.01
N ALA A 44 17.51 34.60 -18.96
CA ALA A 44 16.07 34.71 -19.10
C ALA A 44 15.65 36.11 -19.59
N GLU A 45 14.83 36.17 -20.63
CA GLU A 45 14.21 37.40 -21.12
C GLU A 45 12.92 37.69 -20.35
N TRP A 46 12.92 38.73 -19.51
CA TRP A 46 11.76 39.13 -18.70
C TRP A 46 10.87 40.18 -19.38
N GLU A 47 11.45 41.35 -19.68
CA GLU A 47 10.75 42.52 -20.21
C GLU A 47 9.86 42.27 -21.45
N PRO A 48 10.27 41.47 -22.46
CA PRO A 48 9.50 41.30 -23.69
C PRO A 48 8.12 40.64 -23.53
N TYR A 49 7.81 40.08 -22.36
CA TYR A 49 6.56 39.34 -22.12
C TYR A 49 5.45 40.15 -21.43
N GLY A 50 5.77 41.30 -20.84
CA GLY A 50 4.79 42.17 -20.17
C GLY A 50 3.91 41.44 -19.14
N TYR A 51 4.53 40.69 -18.23
CA TYR A 51 3.82 39.78 -17.32
C TYR A 51 2.75 40.45 -16.46
N GLN A 52 1.57 39.85 -16.42
CA GLN A 52 0.53 40.16 -15.44
C GLN A 52 0.73 39.25 -14.22
N VAL A 53 1.34 39.80 -13.18
CA VAL A 53 1.69 39.08 -11.95
C VAL A 53 0.70 39.43 -10.84
N ARG A 54 0.38 38.44 -10.00
CA ARG A 54 -0.36 38.64 -8.75
C ARG A 54 0.13 37.65 -7.69
N GLU A 55 -0.26 37.88 -6.45
CA GLU A 55 0.03 36.96 -5.35
C GLU A 55 -0.46 35.54 -5.67
N GLY A 56 0.39 34.56 -5.42
CA GLY A 56 0.05 33.15 -5.61
C GLY A 56 -0.62 32.53 -4.37
N PRO A 57 -1.09 31.28 -4.48
CA PRO A 57 -1.73 30.60 -3.37
C PRO A 57 -0.72 30.23 -2.28
N ARG A 58 -1.16 30.22 -1.01
CA ARG A 58 -0.38 29.63 0.09
C ARG A 58 -0.27 28.11 -0.01
N ALA A 59 -1.23 27.47 -0.66
CA ALA A 59 -1.24 26.03 -0.88
C ALA A 59 -0.11 25.64 -1.85
N ARG A 60 0.61 24.56 -1.53
CA ARG A 60 1.71 24.03 -2.37
C ARG A 60 1.23 23.12 -3.51
N ALA A 61 -0.01 22.69 -3.44
CA ALA A 61 -0.67 21.92 -4.47
C ALA A 61 -1.90 22.69 -4.95
N TYR A 62 -1.94 23.01 -6.23
CA TYR A 62 -3.03 23.77 -6.82
C TYR A 62 -3.10 23.58 -8.34
N ASN A 63 -4.27 23.91 -8.91
CA ASN A 63 -4.47 24.04 -10.35
C ASN A 63 -4.62 25.53 -10.69
N LEU A 64 -3.82 26.02 -11.63
CA LEU A 64 -3.88 27.39 -12.14
C LEU A 64 -4.51 27.41 -13.55
N PRO A 65 -5.80 27.77 -13.66
CA PRO A 65 -6.43 27.91 -14.96
C PRO A 65 -5.99 29.23 -15.63
N VAL A 66 -5.62 29.15 -16.91
CA VAL A 66 -5.31 30.29 -17.77
C VAL A 66 -6.03 30.10 -19.10
N VAL A 67 -6.72 31.13 -19.57
CA VAL A 67 -7.28 31.15 -20.93
C VAL A 67 -6.35 31.94 -21.83
N VAL A 68 -5.91 31.32 -22.92
CA VAL A 68 -5.08 31.94 -23.96
C VAL A 68 -5.92 32.07 -25.22
N THR A 69 -6.28 33.29 -25.60
CA THR A 69 -7.00 33.56 -26.85
C THR A 69 -6.01 34.02 -27.90
N LEU A 70 -5.81 33.19 -28.94
CA LEU A 70 -4.84 33.41 -30.01
C LEU A 70 -5.53 33.90 -31.28
N ALA A 71 -4.99 34.94 -31.91
CA ALA A 71 -5.46 35.44 -33.20
C ALA A 71 -5.27 34.39 -34.32
N PRO A 72 -6.13 34.39 -35.37
CA PRO A 72 -6.04 33.41 -36.46
C PRO A 72 -4.68 33.41 -37.15
N GLU A 73 -4.16 34.61 -37.46
CA GLU A 73 -2.85 34.85 -38.07
C GLU A 73 -1.99 35.64 -37.08
N GLY A 74 -0.83 35.09 -36.71
CA GLY A 74 0.08 35.70 -35.73
C GLY A 74 0.84 34.65 -34.91
N GLU A 75 2.13 34.93 -34.69
CA GLU A 75 2.96 34.18 -33.76
C GLU A 75 2.94 34.85 -32.39
N ALA A 76 2.71 34.05 -31.35
CA ALA A 76 2.85 34.48 -29.97
C ALA A 76 3.59 33.39 -29.19
N THR A 77 4.52 33.81 -28.33
CA THR A 77 5.12 32.93 -27.33
C THR A 77 4.50 33.29 -25.99
N VAL A 78 3.69 32.40 -25.43
CA VAL A 78 3.03 32.62 -24.14
C VAL A 78 3.84 31.97 -23.04
N ARG A 79 4.02 32.67 -21.92
CA ARG A 79 4.63 32.14 -20.70
C ARG A 79 3.65 32.26 -19.55
N VAL A 80 3.39 31.16 -18.86
CA VAL A 80 2.62 31.13 -17.61
C VAL A 80 3.58 30.86 -16.45
N LEU A 81 3.60 31.75 -15.46
CA LEU A 81 4.53 31.73 -14.34
C LEU A 81 3.97 30.97 -13.13
N LEU A 82 4.83 30.23 -12.45
CA LEU A 82 4.58 29.58 -11.16
C LEU A 82 5.72 29.91 -10.19
N ASP A 83 5.40 29.93 -8.89
CA ASP A 83 6.35 30.09 -7.79
C ASP A 83 7.36 31.23 -8.01
N LEU A 84 6.92 32.36 -8.57
CA LEU A 84 7.76 33.53 -8.82
C LEU A 84 8.20 34.17 -7.51
N GLN A 85 9.50 34.09 -7.20
CA GLN A 85 10.12 34.80 -6.07
C GLN A 85 10.45 36.23 -6.48
N ASP A 86 11.13 36.35 -7.62
CA ASP A 86 11.60 37.57 -8.24
C ASP A 86 11.90 37.31 -9.73
N PRO A 87 12.14 38.34 -10.56
CA PRO A 87 12.43 38.18 -11.99
C PRO A 87 13.67 37.34 -12.35
N GLN A 88 14.44 36.86 -11.39
CA GLN A 88 15.59 35.98 -11.57
C GLN A 88 15.35 34.54 -11.07
N ASN A 89 14.24 34.28 -10.37
CA ASN A 89 13.96 33.00 -9.70
C ASN A 89 12.47 32.62 -9.80
N TYR A 90 12.13 31.75 -10.77
CA TYR A 90 10.75 31.29 -11.01
C TYR A 90 10.66 30.07 -11.93
N TYR A 91 9.50 29.41 -11.97
CA TYR A 91 9.16 28.47 -13.03
C TYR A 91 8.24 29.10 -14.07
N PHE A 92 8.30 28.59 -15.30
CA PHE A 92 7.30 28.93 -16.30
C PHE A 92 7.00 27.78 -17.26
N ALA A 93 5.75 27.73 -17.73
CA ALA A 93 5.37 26.96 -18.90
C ALA A 93 5.37 27.88 -20.11
N GLU A 94 6.13 27.54 -21.15
CA GLU A 94 6.13 28.22 -22.43
C GLU A 94 5.27 27.46 -23.44
N LEU A 95 4.33 28.16 -24.07
CA LEU A 95 3.40 27.62 -25.05
C LEU A 95 3.53 28.39 -26.37
N THR A 96 3.63 27.65 -27.47
CA THR A 96 3.61 28.18 -28.84
C THR A 96 2.66 27.37 -29.72
N ARG A 97 2.58 27.70 -31.00
CA ARG A 97 1.91 26.88 -32.04
C ARG A 97 2.64 25.57 -32.38
N SER A 98 3.82 25.30 -31.81
CA SER A 98 4.62 24.11 -32.14
C SER A 98 5.15 23.35 -30.93
N ARG A 99 5.27 23.99 -29.77
CA ARG A 99 5.86 23.39 -28.58
C ARG A 99 5.19 23.83 -27.29
N VAL A 100 5.23 22.92 -26.31
CA VAL A 100 5.02 23.23 -24.90
C VAL A 100 6.26 22.77 -24.15
N ARG A 101 6.84 23.64 -23.31
CA ARG A 101 7.96 23.28 -22.44
C ARG A 101 7.78 23.86 -21.04
N ILE A 102 8.32 23.18 -20.06
CA ILE A 102 8.40 23.64 -18.67
C ILE A 102 9.87 23.97 -18.40
N CYS A 103 10.10 25.17 -17.87
CA CYS A 103 11.43 25.70 -17.66
C CYS A 103 11.54 26.31 -16.27
N LYS A 104 12.78 26.43 -15.81
CA LYS A 104 13.16 27.12 -14.58
C LYS A 104 14.05 28.30 -14.94
N VAL A 105 13.87 29.40 -14.23
CA VAL A 105 14.87 30.47 -14.15
C VAL A 105 15.41 30.47 -12.73
N GLU A 106 16.73 30.34 -12.60
CA GLU A 106 17.43 30.35 -11.33
C GLU A 106 18.67 31.24 -11.45
N SER A 107 18.80 32.24 -10.59
CA SER A 107 19.83 33.27 -10.70
C SER A 107 19.88 33.93 -12.10
N GLY A 108 18.72 34.09 -12.74
CA GLY A 108 18.57 34.69 -14.07
C GLY A 108 18.96 33.79 -15.26
N LEU A 109 19.30 32.53 -15.00
CA LEU A 109 19.65 31.54 -16.04
C LEU A 109 18.46 30.62 -16.31
N GLU A 110 18.10 30.47 -17.59
CA GLU A 110 17.01 29.62 -18.04
C GLU A 110 17.50 28.18 -18.29
N SER A 111 16.79 27.20 -17.72
CA SER A 111 17.01 25.77 -17.94
C SER A 111 15.71 25.05 -18.27
N ASP A 112 15.72 24.18 -19.28
CA ASP A 112 14.59 23.31 -19.59
C ASP A 112 14.47 22.20 -18.54
N LEU A 113 13.28 22.04 -17.96
CA LEU A 113 12.95 20.98 -17.00
C LEU A 113 12.14 19.84 -17.63
N GLY A 114 11.31 20.16 -18.63
CA GLY A 114 10.50 19.17 -19.32
C GLY A 114 10.07 19.68 -20.69
N ILE A 115 10.21 18.85 -21.72
CA ILE A 115 9.73 19.15 -23.07
C ILE A 115 8.49 18.30 -23.32
N GLY A 116 7.40 18.98 -23.64
CA GLY A 116 6.11 18.36 -23.88
C GLY A 116 5.99 17.73 -25.26
N ARG A 117 4.91 16.97 -25.45
CA ARG A 117 4.49 16.50 -26.77
C ARG A 117 4.11 17.68 -27.68
N PRO A 118 4.13 17.51 -29.01
CA PRO A 118 3.57 18.50 -29.93
C PRO A 118 2.07 18.71 -29.64
N CYS A 119 1.76 19.76 -28.89
CA CYS A 119 0.40 20.15 -28.52
C CYS A 119 0.29 21.67 -28.77
N PRO A 120 -0.14 22.08 -29.97
CA PRO A 120 -0.05 23.48 -30.38
C PRO A 120 -1.19 24.31 -29.80
N LEU A 121 -0.93 25.58 -29.51
CA LEU A 121 -2.00 26.57 -29.38
C LEU A 121 -2.77 26.67 -30.70
N VAL A 122 -4.10 26.60 -30.62
CA VAL A 122 -4.99 26.78 -31.78
C VAL A 122 -5.56 28.19 -31.84
N ALA A 123 -6.07 28.60 -33.00
CA ALA A 123 -6.78 29.87 -33.14
C ALA A 123 -8.03 29.90 -32.23
N GLY A 124 -8.30 31.05 -31.62
CA GLY A 124 -9.38 31.20 -30.64
C GLY A 124 -8.94 30.86 -29.22
N ALA A 125 -9.91 30.45 -28.39
CA ALA A 125 -9.70 30.23 -26.96
C ALA A 125 -9.06 28.86 -26.68
N ASN A 126 -7.94 28.88 -25.97
CA ASN A 126 -7.27 27.70 -25.46
C ASN A 126 -7.39 27.65 -23.93
N LYS A 127 -7.74 26.48 -23.39
CA LYS A 127 -7.78 26.24 -21.95
C LYS A 127 -6.44 25.67 -21.51
N VAL A 128 -5.73 26.40 -20.66
CA VAL A 128 -4.48 25.95 -20.06
C VAL A 128 -4.70 25.75 -18.57
N ILE A 129 -4.28 24.62 -18.02
CA ILE A 129 -4.24 24.38 -16.57
C ILE A 129 -2.80 24.01 -16.21
N LEU A 130 -2.13 24.84 -15.42
CA LEU A 130 -0.86 24.46 -14.79
C LEU A 130 -1.19 23.81 -13.46
N LYS A 131 -0.89 22.52 -13.31
CA LYS A 131 -1.00 21.82 -12.04
C LYS A 131 0.35 21.86 -11.33
N ARG A 132 0.34 22.34 -10.10
CA ARG A 132 1.46 22.26 -9.16
C ARG A 132 1.14 21.19 -8.13
N ARG A 133 2.06 20.23 -7.91
CA ARG A 133 1.96 19.20 -6.87
C ARG A 133 3.31 19.04 -6.18
N TYR A 134 3.63 19.94 -5.25
CA TYR A 134 4.90 19.98 -4.50
C TYR A 134 6.17 20.12 -5.34
N ASP A 135 6.56 19.08 -6.08
CA ASP A 135 7.71 18.96 -6.96
C ASP A 135 7.26 18.82 -8.42
N THR A 136 6.12 18.19 -8.68
CA THR A 136 5.60 18.04 -10.05
C THR A 136 4.96 19.34 -10.58
N ILE A 137 5.20 19.62 -11.86
CA ILE A 137 4.56 20.64 -12.67
C ILE A 137 3.99 19.94 -13.91
N GLU A 138 2.69 20.08 -14.13
CA GLU A 138 2.00 19.51 -15.29
C GLU A 138 1.27 20.63 -16.05
N VAL A 139 1.41 20.65 -17.37
CA VAL A 139 0.69 21.58 -18.25
C VAL A 139 -0.39 20.80 -18.98
N VAL A 140 -1.65 21.10 -18.71
CA VAL A 140 -2.79 20.59 -19.48
C VAL A 140 -3.23 21.68 -20.46
N LEU A 141 -3.20 21.39 -21.76
CA LEU A 141 -3.66 22.28 -22.82
C LEU A 141 -4.84 21.64 -23.54
N ASN A 142 -6.01 22.30 -23.53
CA ASN A 142 -7.24 21.82 -24.15
C ASN A 142 -7.56 20.37 -23.76
N ASP A 143 -7.55 20.11 -22.45
CA ASP A 143 -7.80 18.82 -21.80
C ASP A 143 -6.72 17.74 -22.00
N VAL A 144 -5.65 18.07 -22.71
CA VAL A 144 -4.56 17.16 -23.07
C VAL A 144 -3.32 17.49 -22.23
N VAL A 145 -2.77 16.52 -21.49
CA VAL A 145 -1.51 16.70 -20.75
C VAL A 145 -0.37 16.97 -21.74
N ALA A 146 0.09 18.21 -21.87
CA ALA A 146 1.04 18.63 -22.88
C ALA A 146 2.50 18.44 -22.43
N ALA A 147 2.83 18.75 -21.16
CA ALA A 147 4.17 18.61 -20.61
C ALA A 147 4.13 18.27 -19.12
N VAL A 148 5.15 17.55 -18.64
CA VAL A 148 5.37 17.22 -17.22
C VAL A 148 6.84 17.47 -16.88
N ALA A 149 7.10 18.02 -15.70
CA ALA A 149 8.43 18.19 -15.14
C ALA A 149 8.40 18.02 -13.61
N GLU A 150 9.54 17.72 -13.00
CA GLU A 150 9.71 17.61 -11.55
C GLU A 150 10.88 18.50 -11.11
N ASP A 151 10.63 19.46 -10.22
CA ASP A 151 11.66 20.30 -9.61
C ASP A 151 11.17 20.92 -8.28
N GLU A 152 12.09 21.01 -7.31
CA GLU A 152 11.81 21.48 -5.94
C GLU A 152 12.51 22.80 -5.58
N SER A 153 13.23 23.45 -6.49
CA SER A 153 13.99 24.69 -6.22
C SER A 153 13.14 25.80 -5.61
N PHE A 154 11.86 25.93 -6.02
CA PHE A 154 10.92 26.93 -5.50
C PHE A 154 9.70 26.28 -4.86
N HIS A 155 9.18 26.93 -3.81
CA HIS A 155 8.23 26.32 -2.87
C HIS A 155 6.89 27.05 -2.73
N GLY A 156 6.65 28.05 -3.57
CA GLY A 156 5.50 28.95 -3.55
C GLY A 156 5.96 30.36 -3.86
N GLY A 157 5.12 31.18 -4.47
CA GLY A 157 5.48 32.55 -4.88
C GLY A 157 4.34 33.17 -5.66
N SER A 158 4.61 34.29 -6.33
CA SER A 158 3.63 34.92 -7.21
C SER A 158 3.33 34.03 -8.43
N ILE A 159 2.19 34.28 -9.06
CA ILE A 159 1.78 33.62 -10.31
C ILE A 159 1.46 34.67 -11.35
N GLY A 160 1.49 34.28 -12.63
CA GLY A 160 1.15 35.22 -13.69
C GLY A 160 1.18 34.62 -15.06
N ALA A 161 0.94 35.45 -16.07
CA ALA A 161 1.15 35.08 -17.45
C ALA A 161 1.58 36.30 -18.27
N GLY A 162 2.37 36.07 -19.30
CA GLY A 162 2.85 37.08 -20.24
C GLY A 162 2.96 36.50 -21.64
N ALA A 163 3.00 37.36 -22.65
CA ALA A 163 3.15 36.94 -24.04
C ALA A 163 4.14 37.87 -24.76
N ARG A 164 5.03 37.25 -25.53
CA ARG A 164 5.85 37.96 -26.52
C ARG A 164 5.10 37.98 -27.84
N GLY A 165 4.85 39.19 -28.35
CA GLY A 165 3.98 39.45 -29.51
C GLY A 165 2.57 39.88 -29.11
N THR A 166 1.81 40.47 -30.04
CA THR A 166 0.47 41.04 -29.80
C THR A 166 -0.68 40.10 -30.18
N ALA A 167 -0.37 38.91 -30.70
CA ALA A 167 -1.37 37.97 -31.21
C ALA A 167 -2.09 37.14 -30.14
N ALA A 168 -1.70 37.23 -28.87
CA ALA A 168 -2.32 36.48 -27.77
C ALA A 168 -2.86 37.42 -26.67
N THR A 169 -4.06 37.15 -26.19
CA THR A 169 -4.61 37.75 -24.97
C THR A 169 -4.75 36.69 -23.89
N LEU A 170 -4.45 37.06 -22.64
CA LEU A 170 -4.32 36.14 -21.52
C LEU A 170 -5.31 36.49 -20.42
N LYS A 171 -5.96 35.48 -19.85
CA LYS A 171 -6.78 35.62 -18.64
C LYS A 171 -6.33 34.59 -17.61
N VAL A 172 -5.68 35.05 -16.54
CA VAL A 172 -5.24 34.19 -15.43
C VAL A 172 -6.40 34.03 -14.44
N GLY A 173 -6.96 32.82 -14.32
CA GLY A 173 -8.07 32.50 -13.42
C GLY A 173 -7.60 32.14 -12.01
N THR A 174 -8.48 32.18 -11.01
CA THR A 174 -8.12 31.94 -9.60
C THR A 174 -7.50 30.55 -9.40
N PRO A 175 -6.37 30.41 -8.69
CA PRO A 175 -5.82 29.10 -8.34
C PRO A 175 -6.81 28.29 -7.51
N GLN A 176 -6.99 27.02 -7.85
CA GLN A 176 -7.77 26.06 -7.08
C GLN A 176 -6.81 25.22 -6.22
N PRO A 177 -6.78 25.39 -4.88
CA PRO A 177 -6.02 24.50 -4.00
C PRO A 177 -6.45 23.05 -4.16
N CYS A 178 -5.48 22.14 -4.07
CA CYS A 178 -5.66 20.69 -4.21
C CYS A 178 -5.00 19.98 -3.04
N ASP A 179 -5.67 19.97 -1.89
CA ASP A 179 -5.22 19.23 -0.72
C ASP A 179 -5.24 17.71 -0.98
N PRO A 180 -4.42 16.91 -0.27
CA PRO A 180 -4.50 15.47 -0.35
C PRO A 180 -5.93 14.97 -0.15
N ILE A 181 -6.39 14.13 -1.06
CA ILE A 181 -7.73 13.56 -1.05
C ILE A 181 -7.79 12.52 0.05
N TYR A 182 -8.77 12.65 0.94
CA TYR A 182 -9.24 11.60 1.82
C TYR A 182 -10.76 11.70 1.89
N PHE A 183 -11.44 10.68 1.40
CA PHE A 183 -12.88 10.53 1.51
C PHE A 183 -13.18 9.07 1.82
N ALA A 184 -13.95 8.82 2.88
CA ALA A 184 -14.42 7.49 3.25
C ALA A 184 -15.93 7.54 3.50
N ASP A 185 -16.63 6.49 3.09
CA ASP A 185 -18.07 6.34 3.32
C ASP A 185 -18.40 4.85 3.43
N ASP A 186 -18.70 4.43 4.66
CA ASP A 186 -19.23 3.10 5.04
C ASP A 186 -20.77 3.10 5.05
N PHE A 187 -21.39 4.22 4.67
CA PHE A 187 -22.84 4.42 4.61
C PHE A 187 -23.59 4.22 5.95
N MET A 188 -22.88 4.04 7.08
CA MET A 188 -23.45 3.81 8.42
C MET A 188 -24.01 5.12 9.03
N LYS A 189 -24.96 5.74 8.34
CA LYS A 189 -25.48 7.10 8.61
C LYS A 189 -26.96 7.11 8.95
N GLY A 190 -27.38 8.09 9.74
CA GLY A 190 -28.79 8.30 10.07
C GLY A 190 -29.58 8.86 8.88
N ALA A 191 -30.89 8.60 8.80
CA ALA A 191 -31.75 9.04 7.69
C ALA A 191 -31.77 10.58 7.42
N THR A 192 -31.29 11.39 8.37
CA THR A 192 -31.19 12.86 8.26
C THR A 192 -29.82 13.36 7.81
N GLU A 193 -28.80 12.50 7.79
CA GLU A 193 -27.46 12.81 7.27
C GLU A 193 -27.48 12.48 5.77
N GLY A 194 -27.63 13.51 4.93
CA GLY A 194 -27.65 13.31 3.47
C GLY A 194 -26.46 12.46 3.00
N ASP A 195 -26.70 11.58 2.02
CA ASP A 195 -25.72 10.61 1.52
C ASP A 195 -24.48 11.29 0.89
N GLY A 196 -24.63 12.50 0.38
CA GLY A 196 -23.57 13.27 -0.28
C GLY A 196 -23.25 12.76 -1.69
N TRP A 197 -23.70 11.56 -2.04
CA TRP A 197 -23.66 11.02 -3.38
C TRP A 197 -24.73 11.71 -4.24
N LYS A 198 -24.39 12.02 -5.49
CA LYS A 198 -25.31 12.65 -6.44
C LYS A 198 -25.74 11.62 -7.48
N PRO A 199 -26.96 11.08 -7.42
CA PRO A 199 -27.52 10.29 -8.51
C PRO A 199 -27.59 11.13 -9.79
N VAL A 200 -27.00 10.63 -10.88
CA VAL A 200 -27.05 11.26 -12.21
C VAL A 200 -27.78 10.39 -13.23
N ALA A 201 -27.96 9.10 -12.94
CA ALA A 201 -28.79 8.18 -13.71
C ALA A 201 -29.28 7.01 -12.84
N GLY A 202 -30.41 6.40 -13.22
CA GLY A 202 -31.03 5.28 -12.51
C GLY A 202 -31.61 5.65 -11.14
N THR A 203 -31.95 4.63 -10.36
CA THR A 203 -32.48 4.81 -8.99
C THR A 203 -31.38 4.48 -7.99
N TRP A 204 -31.23 5.34 -6.97
CA TRP A 204 -30.29 5.15 -5.88
C TRP A 204 -30.95 5.47 -4.55
N ASN A 205 -30.64 4.70 -3.53
CA ASN A 205 -31.07 4.96 -2.16
C ASN A 205 -30.13 4.30 -1.15
N LEU A 206 -30.05 4.89 0.03
CA LEU A 206 -29.46 4.23 1.19
C LEU A 206 -30.44 3.17 1.71
N ALA A 207 -30.02 1.91 1.72
CA ALA A 207 -30.78 0.82 2.33
C ALA A 207 -30.28 0.55 3.75
N THR A 208 -31.17 0.05 4.61
CA THR A 208 -30.86 -0.31 6.00
C THR A 208 -31.58 -1.59 6.40
N LEU A 209 -30.94 -2.37 7.27
CA LEU A 209 -31.64 -3.39 8.05
C LEU A 209 -32.70 -2.76 8.96
N ARG A 210 -33.68 -3.58 9.38
CA ARG A 210 -34.75 -3.15 10.28
C ARG A 210 -34.19 -2.81 11.66
N ASN A 211 -34.40 -1.57 12.12
CA ASN A 211 -33.98 -1.04 13.42
C ASN A 211 -32.45 -1.12 13.70
N PRO A 212 -31.60 -0.50 12.88
CA PRO A 212 -30.16 -0.80 12.78
C PRO A 212 -29.28 -0.29 13.94
N SER A 213 -29.88 0.25 15.02
CA SER A 213 -29.15 0.95 16.09
C SER A 213 -28.06 0.12 16.79
N LEU A 214 -28.09 -1.21 16.65
CA LEU A 214 -27.17 -2.16 17.28
C LEU A 214 -26.69 -3.20 16.26
N SER A 215 -26.27 -2.75 15.07
CA SER A 215 -25.75 -3.61 14.00
C SER A 215 -24.23 -3.53 13.88
N SER A 216 -23.56 -4.60 13.49
CA SER A 216 -22.15 -4.51 13.08
C SER A 216 -21.98 -3.76 11.75
N ASN A 217 -22.84 -4.00 10.75
CA ASN A 217 -22.87 -3.28 9.47
C ASN A 217 -24.27 -3.34 8.84
N ALA A 218 -25.12 -2.33 9.07
CA ALA A 218 -26.55 -2.39 8.69
C ALA A 218 -26.93 -1.65 7.40
N PHE A 219 -26.01 -0.87 6.83
CA PHE A 219 -26.34 0.08 5.77
C PHE A 219 -25.52 -0.23 4.52
N TYR A 220 -26.10 0.00 3.35
CA TYR A 220 -25.42 -0.10 2.08
C TYR A 220 -26.12 0.78 1.05
N TYR A 221 -25.35 1.28 0.09
CA TYR A 221 -25.88 2.11 -0.98
C TYR A 221 -26.37 1.24 -2.11
N VAL A 222 -27.63 1.39 -2.47
CA VAL A 222 -28.31 0.55 -3.46
C VAL A 222 -28.48 1.32 -4.75
N GLY A 223 -28.08 0.70 -5.86
CA GLY A 223 -28.29 1.21 -7.20
C GLY A 223 -29.02 0.21 -8.09
N SER A 224 -29.94 0.72 -8.91
CA SER A 224 -30.70 -0.08 -9.88
C SER A 224 -30.85 0.65 -11.22
N ALA A 225 -30.55 -0.07 -12.30
CA ALA A 225 -30.73 0.39 -13.66
C ALA A 225 -32.23 0.53 -13.99
N SER A 226 -32.58 1.54 -14.80
CA SER A 226 -33.97 1.82 -15.19
C SER A 226 -34.07 2.22 -16.66
N GLY A 227 -35.19 1.88 -17.30
CA GLY A 227 -35.44 2.23 -18.70
C GLY A 227 -34.40 1.69 -19.70
N GLY A 228 -33.77 0.55 -19.39
CA GLY A 228 -32.72 -0.07 -20.22
C GLY A 228 -31.38 0.67 -20.20
N LYS A 229 -31.18 1.62 -19.29
CA LYS A 229 -29.94 2.40 -19.14
C LYS A 229 -29.27 2.11 -17.78
N PRO A 230 -27.93 2.10 -17.70
CA PRO A 230 -27.23 1.97 -16.44
C PRO A 230 -27.54 3.11 -15.46
N ALA A 231 -27.39 2.82 -14.17
CA ALA A 231 -27.44 3.78 -13.09
C ALA A 231 -26.04 4.27 -12.73
N ALA A 232 -25.95 5.54 -12.31
CA ALA A 232 -24.72 6.17 -11.89
C ALA A 232 -24.96 7.16 -10.75
N ALA A 233 -24.10 7.13 -9.73
CA ALA A 233 -24.05 8.11 -8.66
C ALA A 233 -22.60 8.58 -8.47
N VAL A 234 -22.39 9.89 -8.32
CA VAL A 234 -21.05 10.50 -8.30
C VAL A 234 -20.77 11.30 -7.04
N ARG A 235 -19.49 11.44 -6.69
CA ARG A 235 -19.02 12.13 -5.48
C ARG A 235 -17.66 12.77 -5.72
N GLY A 236 -17.36 13.80 -4.92
CA GLY A 236 -16.07 14.48 -4.92
C GLY A 236 -16.04 15.74 -5.77
N GLU A 237 -14.84 16.25 -6.02
CA GLU A 237 -14.64 17.52 -6.71
C GLU A 237 -14.17 17.31 -8.16
N TRP A 238 -14.51 18.27 -9.03
CA TRP A 238 -14.15 18.22 -10.45
C TRP A 238 -12.63 18.20 -10.69
N PHE A 239 -11.83 18.70 -9.74
CA PHE A 239 -10.38 18.81 -9.85
C PHE A 239 -9.61 17.67 -9.18
N TRP A 240 -10.29 16.66 -8.63
CA TRP A 240 -9.61 15.49 -8.08
C TRP A 240 -8.80 14.77 -9.15
N ASP A 241 -7.52 14.55 -8.86
CA ASP A 241 -6.60 13.78 -9.68
C ASP A 241 -5.69 12.91 -8.80
N ASN A 242 -4.95 12.00 -9.45
CA ASN A 242 -3.94 11.16 -8.79
C ASN A 242 -4.48 10.48 -7.52
N TYR A 243 -5.51 9.65 -7.69
CA TYR A 243 -6.17 8.97 -6.59
C TYR A 243 -6.34 7.48 -6.82
N ARG A 244 -6.53 6.78 -5.71
CA ARG A 244 -7.05 5.43 -5.66
C ARG A 244 -8.46 5.50 -5.12
N PHE A 245 -9.38 4.88 -5.83
CA PHE A 245 -10.80 4.81 -5.50
C PHE A 245 -11.20 3.34 -5.35
N ARG A 246 -11.71 2.99 -4.17
CA ARG A 246 -12.20 1.65 -3.81
C ARG A 246 -13.67 1.70 -3.42
N ALA A 247 -14.40 0.65 -3.75
CA ALA A 247 -15.73 0.36 -3.21
C ALA A 247 -15.94 -1.15 -3.14
N ALA A 248 -16.54 -1.63 -2.04
CA ALA A 248 -17.08 -2.97 -2.00
C ALA A 248 -18.37 -3.01 -2.83
N ALA A 249 -18.56 -4.08 -3.61
CA ALA A 249 -19.75 -4.29 -4.43
C ALA A 249 -20.25 -5.73 -4.31
N CYS A 250 -21.57 -5.89 -4.28
CA CYS A 250 -22.27 -7.18 -4.30
C CYS A 250 -23.54 -7.05 -5.15
N SER A 251 -23.87 -8.08 -5.93
CA SER A 251 -25.16 -8.15 -6.61
C SER A 251 -25.62 -9.59 -6.76
N ALA A 252 -26.94 -9.80 -6.70
CA ALA A 252 -27.58 -11.06 -7.09
C ALA A 252 -27.98 -11.11 -8.58
N GLY A 253 -27.98 -9.95 -9.26
CA GLY A 253 -28.38 -9.84 -10.67
C GLY A 253 -27.22 -10.12 -11.64
N PRO A 254 -27.50 -10.29 -12.94
CA PRO A 254 -26.49 -10.61 -13.95
C PRO A 254 -25.76 -9.38 -14.54
N GLY A 255 -26.26 -8.17 -14.29
CA GLY A 255 -25.81 -6.92 -14.91
C GLY A 255 -24.42 -6.46 -14.47
N ASP A 256 -23.95 -5.36 -15.05
CA ASP A 256 -22.64 -4.80 -14.71
C ASP A 256 -22.68 -4.15 -13.31
N VAL A 257 -21.61 -4.30 -12.52
CA VAL A 257 -21.25 -3.41 -11.40
C VAL A 257 -19.90 -2.76 -11.73
N GLY A 258 -19.64 -1.55 -11.25
CA GLY A 258 -18.42 -0.85 -11.64
C GLY A 258 -18.14 0.48 -10.96
N LEU A 259 -17.02 1.08 -11.37
CA LEU A 259 -16.51 2.36 -10.89
C LEU A 259 -16.33 3.33 -12.05
N TYR A 260 -16.90 4.53 -11.92
CA TYR A 260 -16.50 5.70 -12.69
C TYR A 260 -15.35 6.42 -11.99
N PHE A 261 -14.40 6.91 -12.79
CA PHE A 261 -13.30 7.74 -12.33
C PHE A 261 -12.91 8.73 -13.42
N TYR A 262 -12.28 9.83 -12.99
CA TYR A 262 -12.17 11.07 -13.75
C TYR A 262 -13.50 11.47 -14.41
N TYR A 263 -14.60 11.27 -13.67
CA TYR A 263 -15.93 11.61 -14.13
C TYR A 263 -16.10 13.13 -14.13
N ARG A 264 -16.30 13.70 -15.31
CA ARG A 264 -16.67 15.12 -15.46
C ARG A 264 -18.15 15.25 -15.76
N ASP A 265 -18.63 14.38 -16.63
CA ASP A 265 -20.02 14.24 -17.04
C ASP A 265 -20.21 12.88 -17.75
N ALA A 266 -21.42 12.64 -18.25
CA ALA A 266 -21.78 11.39 -18.91
C ALA A 266 -21.08 11.17 -20.27
N ASP A 267 -20.39 12.17 -20.82
CA ASP A 267 -19.69 12.13 -22.11
C ASP A 267 -18.16 12.12 -21.95
N ASN A 268 -17.67 12.33 -20.72
CA ASN A 268 -16.25 12.47 -20.38
C ASN A 268 -15.93 11.77 -19.06
N CYS A 269 -15.61 10.48 -19.13
CA CYS A 269 -15.28 9.65 -17.97
C CYS A 269 -14.48 8.40 -18.36
N TYR A 270 -13.83 7.75 -17.39
CA TYR A 270 -13.45 6.35 -17.51
C TYR A 270 -14.42 5.48 -16.70
N LEU A 271 -14.62 4.24 -17.16
CA LEU A 271 -15.48 3.24 -16.51
C LEU A 271 -14.76 1.90 -16.44
N PHE A 272 -14.58 1.38 -15.22
CA PHE A 272 -14.27 -0.02 -14.99
C PHE A 272 -15.56 -0.76 -14.62
N ARG A 273 -15.91 -1.82 -15.36
CA ARG A 273 -17.14 -2.60 -15.11
C ARG A 273 -16.93 -4.10 -15.19
N TRP A 274 -17.76 -4.83 -14.46
CA TRP A 274 -17.69 -6.28 -14.30
C TRP A 274 -19.10 -6.87 -14.16
N ASN A 275 -19.43 -7.93 -14.90
CA ASN A 275 -20.74 -8.60 -14.81
C ASN A 275 -20.66 -9.99 -14.17
N ALA A 276 -21.80 -10.63 -13.94
CA ALA A 276 -21.87 -11.95 -13.32
C ALA A 276 -21.18 -13.04 -14.15
N ALA A 277 -20.60 -14.04 -13.49
CA ALA A 277 -19.91 -15.17 -14.13
C ALA A 277 -20.82 -15.96 -15.07
N ARG A 278 -22.10 -16.08 -14.71
CA ARG A 278 -23.14 -16.75 -15.51
C ARG A 278 -24.09 -15.69 -16.05
N GLN A 279 -24.09 -15.51 -17.36
CA GLN A 279 -25.00 -14.59 -18.04
C GLN A 279 -26.28 -15.32 -18.49
N PRO A 280 -27.44 -14.63 -18.55
CA PRO A 280 -28.71 -15.24 -18.98
C PRO A 280 -28.69 -15.77 -20.42
N ASP A 281 -27.86 -15.21 -21.28
CA ASP A 281 -27.67 -15.61 -22.67
C ASP A 281 -26.65 -16.75 -22.85
N GLY A 282 -26.09 -17.26 -21.75
CA GLY A 282 -25.08 -18.32 -21.75
C GLY A 282 -23.66 -17.84 -22.05
N SER A 283 -23.45 -16.53 -22.29
CA SER A 283 -22.11 -15.97 -22.47
C SER A 283 -21.29 -16.00 -21.16
N ALA A 284 -19.97 -16.00 -21.31
CA ALA A 284 -19.07 -15.88 -20.15
C ALA A 284 -19.11 -14.45 -19.58
N GLY A 285 -18.98 -14.34 -18.27
CA GLY A 285 -18.73 -13.04 -17.64
C GLY A 285 -17.45 -12.39 -18.16
N ARG A 286 -17.40 -11.06 -18.12
CA ARG A 286 -16.32 -10.21 -18.62
C ARG A 286 -16.05 -9.03 -17.68
N ARG A 287 -14.83 -8.54 -17.75
CA ARG A 287 -14.36 -7.29 -17.15
C ARG A 287 -13.95 -6.36 -18.26
N GLN A 288 -14.27 -5.08 -18.15
CA GLN A 288 -13.93 -4.10 -19.18
C GLN A 288 -13.48 -2.79 -18.56
N LEU A 289 -12.52 -2.15 -19.21
CA LEU A 289 -12.12 -0.77 -18.97
C LEU A 289 -12.45 0.04 -20.22
N LEU A 290 -13.28 1.07 -20.04
CA LEU A 290 -13.76 1.93 -21.12
C LEU A 290 -13.37 3.37 -20.86
N LYS A 291 -13.15 4.10 -21.95
CA LYS A 291 -13.08 5.56 -21.98
C LYS A 291 -14.32 6.09 -22.67
N ARG A 292 -14.92 7.14 -22.14
CA ARG A 292 -15.83 7.99 -22.89
C ARG A 292 -15.23 9.38 -23.00
N TRP A 293 -15.08 9.87 -24.21
CA TRP A 293 -14.44 11.14 -24.51
C TRP A 293 -15.21 11.86 -25.61
N HIS A 294 -15.72 13.06 -25.31
CA HIS A 294 -16.63 13.79 -26.22
C HIS A 294 -17.84 12.96 -26.68
N GLY A 295 -18.35 12.09 -25.80
CA GLY A 295 -19.50 11.23 -26.08
C GLY A 295 -19.17 9.94 -26.83
N GLU A 296 -17.95 9.80 -27.36
CA GLU A 296 -17.49 8.56 -28.01
C GLU A 296 -16.97 7.57 -26.96
N GLU A 297 -17.47 6.33 -27.00
CA GLU A 297 -17.02 5.25 -26.13
C GLU A 297 -15.96 4.39 -26.82
N THR A 298 -14.83 4.19 -26.13
CA THR A 298 -13.70 3.36 -26.58
C THR A 298 -13.41 2.29 -25.55
N LEU A 299 -13.35 1.03 -25.98
CA LEU A 299 -12.84 -0.07 -25.16
C LEU A 299 -11.31 0.03 -25.07
N LEU A 300 -10.78 0.21 -23.86
CA LEU A 300 -9.33 0.26 -23.62
C LEU A 300 -8.76 -1.12 -23.32
N ALA A 301 -9.50 -1.95 -22.58
CA ALA A 301 -9.11 -3.32 -22.25
C ALA A 301 -10.33 -4.19 -21.91
N GLU A 302 -10.23 -5.49 -22.19
CA GLU A 302 -11.21 -6.51 -21.83
C GLU A 302 -10.50 -7.79 -21.38
N ALA A 303 -11.08 -8.48 -20.40
CA ALA A 303 -10.67 -9.81 -19.96
C ALA A 303 -11.89 -10.66 -19.58
N PRO A 304 -11.82 -12.00 -19.74
CA PRO A 304 -12.88 -12.89 -19.30
C PRO A 304 -12.95 -13.00 -17.77
N GLY A 305 -14.08 -13.51 -17.27
CA GLY A 305 -14.34 -13.78 -15.86
C GLY A 305 -15.38 -12.84 -15.27
N GLY A 306 -16.38 -13.39 -14.58
CA GLY A 306 -17.48 -12.64 -13.95
C GLY A 306 -17.51 -12.80 -12.43
N TYR A 307 -18.30 -11.99 -11.72
CA TYR A 307 -18.48 -12.13 -10.27
C TYR A 307 -19.44 -13.29 -9.94
N GLN A 308 -19.25 -13.91 -8.78
CA GLN A 308 -20.25 -14.84 -8.24
C GLN A 308 -21.37 -14.04 -7.56
N PRO A 309 -22.66 -14.25 -7.93
CA PRO A 309 -23.76 -13.55 -7.31
C PRO A 309 -23.80 -13.71 -5.79
N GLY A 310 -24.14 -12.64 -5.06
CA GLY A 310 -24.23 -12.64 -3.60
C GLY A 310 -22.88 -12.60 -2.85
N VAL A 311 -21.76 -12.54 -3.56
CA VAL A 311 -20.42 -12.41 -2.97
C VAL A 311 -19.97 -10.95 -3.02
N TRP A 312 -19.45 -10.44 -1.91
CA TRP A 312 -18.81 -9.13 -1.86
C TRP A 312 -17.42 -9.18 -2.49
N TYR A 313 -17.12 -8.17 -3.30
CA TYR A 313 -15.80 -7.94 -3.91
C TYR A 313 -15.36 -6.50 -3.70
N GLN A 314 -14.08 -6.28 -3.45
CA GLN A 314 -13.52 -4.92 -3.45
C GLN A 314 -13.10 -4.54 -4.88
N LEU A 315 -13.79 -3.59 -5.48
CA LEU A 315 -13.41 -2.99 -6.76
C LEU A 315 -12.47 -1.81 -6.51
N GLU A 316 -11.50 -1.60 -7.40
CA GLU A 316 -10.55 -0.50 -7.28
C GLU A 316 -10.13 0.06 -8.63
N ALA A 317 -10.01 1.39 -8.71
CA ALA A 317 -9.33 2.11 -9.78
C ALA A 317 -8.24 3.02 -9.17
N GLU A 318 -7.00 2.87 -9.64
CA GLU A 318 -5.86 3.72 -9.30
C GLU A 318 -5.44 4.49 -10.55
N VAL A 319 -5.44 5.81 -10.45
CA VAL A 319 -5.05 6.71 -11.54
C VAL A 319 -3.91 7.61 -11.10
N THR A 320 -2.86 7.70 -11.91
CA THR A 320 -1.72 8.61 -11.68
C THR A 320 -1.26 9.18 -13.03
N GLY A 321 -1.54 10.45 -13.29
CA GLY A 321 -1.37 11.04 -14.61
C GLY A 321 -2.16 10.27 -15.68
N ALA A 322 -1.48 9.81 -16.73
CA ALA A 322 -2.06 8.98 -17.80
C ALA A 322 -2.12 7.48 -17.46
N ARG A 323 -1.59 7.08 -16.31
CA ARG A 323 -1.57 5.68 -15.89
C ARG A 323 -2.88 5.30 -15.23
N ILE A 324 -3.49 4.21 -15.69
CA ILE A 324 -4.74 3.67 -15.14
C ILE A 324 -4.53 2.20 -14.80
N ARG A 325 -4.78 1.84 -13.54
CA ARG A 325 -4.78 0.46 -13.06
C ARG A 325 -6.11 0.15 -12.40
N THR A 326 -6.61 -1.07 -12.58
CA THR A 326 -7.86 -1.51 -11.95
C THR A 326 -7.66 -2.86 -11.27
N PHE A 327 -8.34 -3.07 -10.15
CA PHE A 327 -8.19 -4.27 -9.34
C PHE A 327 -9.54 -4.81 -8.87
N ILE A 328 -9.56 -6.11 -8.61
CA ILE A 328 -10.66 -6.78 -7.90
C ILE A 328 -10.02 -7.63 -6.79
N ASP A 329 -10.44 -7.43 -5.54
CA ASP A 329 -9.87 -8.09 -4.36
C ASP A 329 -8.33 -7.98 -4.31
N GLY A 330 -7.79 -6.82 -4.71
CA GLY A 330 -6.35 -6.57 -4.79
C GLY A 330 -5.62 -7.20 -5.99
N HIS A 331 -6.26 -8.05 -6.79
CA HIS A 331 -5.69 -8.58 -8.02
C HIS A 331 -5.79 -7.54 -9.14
N GLU A 332 -4.65 -7.18 -9.74
CA GLU A 332 -4.63 -6.30 -10.91
C GLU A 332 -5.32 -6.99 -12.09
N VAL A 333 -6.26 -6.27 -12.70
CA VAL A 333 -6.99 -6.67 -13.91
C VAL A 333 -6.50 -5.81 -15.07
N PHE A 334 -6.72 -4.50 -14.94
CA PHE A 334 -6.31 -3.37 -15.77
C PHE A 334 -4.91 -2.83 -15.51
N SER A 335 -4.09 -2.65 -16.55
CA SER A 335 -2.95 -1.74 -16.53
C SER A 335 -2.81 -1.11 -17.93
N VAL A 336 -3.29 0.11 -18.10
CA VAL A 336 -3.23 0.86 -19.38
C VAL A 336 -2.62 2.25 -19.21
N THR A 337 -2.20 2.85 -20.32
CA THR A 337 -1.75 4.25 -20.40
C THR A 337 -2.67 5.00 -21.37
N ASP A 338 -3.48 5.92 -20.86
CA ASP A 338 -4.34 6.79 -21.64
C ASP A 338 -4.41 8.17 -20.95
N GLY A 339 -4.08 9.22 -21.71
CA GLY A 339 -3.97 10.59 -21.19
C GLY A 339 -5.07 11.52 -21.68
N ALA A 340 -6.24 11.00 -22.06
CA ALA A 340 -7.37 11.80 -22.53
C ALA A 340 -8.08 12.53 -21.38
N LEU A 341 -8.15 11.92 -20.20
CA LEU A 341 -8.69 12.53 -18.99
C LEU A 341 -7.63 12.49 -17.88
N CYS A 342 -7.55 13.57 -17.10
CA CYS A 342 -6.51 13.71 -16.07
C CYS A 342 -7.03 14.28 -14.73
N PHE A 343 -8.36 14.41 -14.58
CA PHE A 343 -9.04 14.82 -13.35
C PHE A 343 -10.55 14.60 -13.48
N GLY A 344 -11.23 14.46 -12.34
CA GLY A 344 -12.67 14.41 -12.23
C GLY A 344 -13.13 13.64 -10.98
N GLN A 345 -14.44 13.69 -10.75
CA GLN A 345 -15.13 13.01 -9.66
C GLN A 345 -14.96 11.48 -9.75
N VAL A 346 -15.32 10.81 -8.66
CA VAL A 346 -15.51 9.36 -8.62
C VAL A 346 -17.00 9.01 -8.71
N GLY A 347 -17.33 7.79 -9.11
CA GLY A 347 -18.72 7.35 -9.17
C GLY A 347 -18.92 5.84 -9.10
N LEU A 348 -20.11 5.43 -8.68
CA LEU A 348 -20.56 4.04 -8.68
C LEU A 348 -21.41 3.78 -9.92
N HIS A 349 -21.26 2.60 -10.51
CA HIS A 349 -21.95 2.18 -11.73
C HIS A 349 -22.70 0.88 -11.50
N THR A 350 -23.93 0.78 -12.02
CA THR A 350 -24.61 -0.50 -12.14
C THR A 350 -25.51 -0.57 -13.36
N ALA A 351 -25.50 -1.69 -14.08
CA ALA A 351 -26.45 -2.04 -15.12
C ALA A 351 -27.41 -3.17 -14.68
N VAL A 352 -27.49 -3.45 -13.37
CA VAL A 352 -28.41 -4.44 -12.80
C VAL A 352 -29.83 -3.88 -12.81
N PRO A 353 -30.79 -4.49 -13.55
CA PRO A 353 -32.16 -4.00 -13.59
C PRO A 353 -32.97 -4.46 -12.38
N ALA A 354 -33.90 -3.60 -11.93
CA ALA A 354 -34.91 -3.98 -10.95
C ALA A 354 -35.71 -5.22 -11.42
N PRO A 355 -36.15 -6.11 -10.49
CA PRO A 355 -36.11 -5.97 -9.04
C PRO A 355 -34.79 -6.42 -8.39
N ALA A 356 -33.80 -6.87 -9.17
CA ALA A 356 -32.47 -7.12 -8.64
C ALA A 356 -31.74 -5.79 -8.39
N GLU A 357 -30.78 -5.82 -7.49
CA GLU A 357 -30.07 -4.62 -7.02
C GLU A 357 -28.56 -4.85 -7.01
N ALA A 358 -27.80 -3.76 -7.12
CA ALA A 358 -26.38 -3.74 -6.79
C ALA A 358 -26.18 -2.98 -5.48
N HIS A 359 -25.49 -3.60 -4.54
CA HIS A 359 -25.18 -3.04 -3.23
C HIS A 359 -23.72 -2.59 -3.22
N PHE A 360 -23.48 -1.40 -2.68
CA PHE A 360 -22.16 -0.82 -2.52
C PHE A 360 -21.92 -0.45 -1.06
N ASP A 361 -20.68 -0.62 -0.61
CA ASP A 361 -20.23 -0.31 0.75
C ASP A 361 -18.72 0.02 0.78
N ASP A 362 -18.21 0.49 1.91
CA ASP A 362 -16.79 0.75 2.17
C ASP A 362 -16.08 1.55 1.07
N THR A 363 -16.68 2.67 0.69
CA THR A 363 -16.06 3.56 -0.30
C THR A 363 -14.89 4.31 0.30
N LEU A 364 -13.73 4.29 -0.38
CA LEU A 364 -12.52 5.00 0.03
C LEU A 364 -11.84 5.64 -1.17
N VAL A 365 -11.58 6.94 -1.10
CA VAL A 365 -10.77 7.69 -2.06
C VAL A 365 -9.60 8.31 -1.32
N GLN A 366 -8.40 8.02 -1.79
CA GLN A 366 -7.16 8.56 -1.24
C GLN A 366 -6.27 9.07 -2.36
N SER A 367 -5.59 10.19 -2.14
CA SER A 367 -4.51 10.59 -3.04
C SER A 367 -3.44 9.51 -3.09
N VAL A 368 -3.09 9.07 -4.29
CA VAL A 368 -1.92 8.25 -4.50
C VAL A 368 -0.76 9.11 -4.93
N ARG A 369 0.41 8.71 -4.45
CA ARG A 369 1.67 9.11 -5.03
C ARG A 369 2.13 7.92 -5.85
N GLY A 370 2.57 8.15 -7.06
CA GLY A 370 3.10 7.13 -7.93
C GLY A 370 4.17 7.77 -8.78
N PHE A 371 5.26 7.05 -8.96
CA PHE A 371 6.24 7.35 -9.98
C PHE A 371 6.32 6.12 -10.88
N GLU A 372 6.17 6.31 -12.18
CA GLU A 372 6.38 5.25 -13.17
C GLU A 372 6.96 5.89 -14.43
N ASP A 373 8.08 5.36 -14.93
CA ASP A 373 8.72 5.75 -16.19
C ASP A 373 9.07 4.52 -17.04
N ASP A 374 8.53 4.48 -18.25
CA ASP A 374 8.86 3.50 -19.27
C ASP A 374 9.89 4.04 -20.28
N PHE A 375 10.31 5.30 -20.16
CA PHE A 375 11.18 6.01 -21.09
C PHE A 375 10.61 6.19 -22.50
N SER A 376 9.28 6.20 -22.64
CA SER A 376 8.60 6.49 -23.92
C SER A 376 8.74 7.93 -24.40
N ALA A 377 9.11 8.85 -23.50
CA ALA A 377 9.45 10.21 -23.88
C ALA A 377 10.78 10.24 -24.67
N PRO A 378 10.87 11.05 -25.74
CA PRO A 378 12.07 11.11 -26.58
C PRO A 378 13.29 11.77 -25.90
N ALA A 379 13.09 12.39 -24.73
CA ALA A 379 14.14 12.99 -23.92
C ALA A 379 14.07 12.43 -22.50
N LEU A 380 15.19 12.49 -21.77
CA LEU A 380 15.30 11.98 -20.39
C LEU A 380 14.30 12.66 -19.43
N GLY A 381 13.76 13.82 -19.81
CA GLY A 381 12.61 14.44 -19.18
C GLY A 381 12.86 14.75 -17.70
N ARG A 382 12.09 14.12 -16.82
CA ARG A 382 12.12 14.30 -15.36
C ARG A 382 13.38 13.77 -14.64
N TRP A 383 14.31 13.14 -15.36
CA TRP A 383 15.52 12.59 -14.79
C TRP A 383 16.70 13.54 -14.92
N ARG A 384 17.46 13.70 -13.83
CA ARG A 384 18.70 14.47 -13.79
C ARG A 384 19.92 13.53 -13.82
N PRO A 385 20.70 13.49 -14.92
CA PRO A 385 21.92 12.68 -14.99
C PRO A 385 23.04 13.32 -14.17
N LEU A 386 23.79 12.47 -13.46
CA LEU A 386 24.96 12.78 -12.64
C LEU A 386 26.10 11.86 -13.10
N GLY A 387 26.77 12.25 -14.19
CA GLY A 387 27.75 11.42 -14.90
C GLY A 387 27.11 10.43 -15.88
N GLY A 388 27.94 9.86 -16.76
CA GLY A 388 27.52 8.92 -17.81
C GLY A 388 26.66 9.55 -18.92
N SER A 389 26.43 8.80 -20.00
CA SER A 389 25.38 9.10 -20.99
C SER A 389 24.14 8.27 -20.69
N TRP A 390 22.98 8.91 -20.62
CA TRP A 390 21.68 8.28 -20.38
C TRP A 390 20.73 8.67 -21.51
N GLU A 391 20.29 7.70 -22.30
CA GLU A 391 19.58 7.94 -23.56
C GLU A 391 18.31 7.07 -23.66
N PRO A 392 17.11 7.67 -23.57
CA PRO A 392 15.87 6.98 -23.91
C PRO A 392 15.91 6.53 -25.38
N ARG A 393 15.60 5.26 -25.63
CA ARG A 393 15.50 4.73 -26.99
C ARG A 393 14.26 3.85 -27.14
N PRO A 394 13.52 3.97 -28.26
CA PRO A 394 12.51 2.99 -28.62
C PRO A 394 13.19 1.66 -28.98
N GLU A 395 12.53 0.58 -28.60
CA GLU A 395 12.85 -0.80 -28.96
C GLU A 395 11.59 -1.49 -29.48
N GLU A 396 11.72 -2.66 -30.12
CA GLU A 396 10.61 -3.45 -30.68
C GLU A 396 9.42 -3.59 -29.69
N GLY A 397 8.46 -2.66 -29.77
CA GLY A 397 7.29 -2.59 -28.90
C GLY A 397 7.51 -2.11 -27.46
N ARG A 398 8.69 -1.56 -27.11
CA ARG A 398 9.02 -1.07 -25.75
C ARG A 398 9.90 0.17 -25.78
N HIS A 399 10.13 0.77 -24.62
CA HIS A 399 11.09 1.86 -24.45
C HIS A 399 12.03 1.52 -23.29
N ALA A 400 13.26 2.03 -23.36
CA ALA A 400 14.27 1.81 -22.35
C ALA A 400 15.26 2.98 -22.30
N CYS A 401 15.89 3.20 -21.15
CA CYS A 401 17.01 4.10 -21.02
C CYS A 401 18.33 3.33 -21.14
N VAL A 402 19.11 3.64 -22.17
CA VAL A 402 20.43 3.07 -22.42
C VAL A 402 21.47 3.90 -21.69
N VAL A 403 22.35 3.23 -20.94
CA VAL A 403 23.43 3.91 -20.20
C VAL A 403 24.81 3.52 -20.74
N THR A 404 25.72 4.48 -20.81
CA THR A 404 27.15 4.24 -21.09
C THR A 404 28.01 5.06 -20.14
N THR A 405 28.91 4.41 -19.41
CA THR A 405 29.80 5.08 -18.47
C THR A 405 31.01 4.21 -18.11
N GLU A 406 32.17 4.84 -17.87
CA GLU A 406 33.36 4.20 -17.31
C GLU A 406 33.38 4.37 -15.78
N ALA A 407 33.11 5.59 -15.29
CA ALA A 407 33.01 5.90 -13.87
C ALA A 407 31.59 5.62 -13.31
N PRO A 408 31.43 5.57 -11.97
CA PRO A 408 30.10 5.55 -11.35
C PRO A 408 29.23 6.72 -11.80
N ALA A 409 28.05 6.42 -12.32
CA ALA A 409 27.06 7.37 -12.81
C ALA A 409 25.69 7.13 -12.18
N LYS A 410 24.91 8.19 -12.02
CA LYS A 410 23.52 8.12 -11.55
C LYS A 410 22.60 8.89 -12.49
N ALA A 411 21.32 8.52 -12.51
CA ALA A 411 20.25 9.40 -12.96
C ALA A 411 19.19 9.44 -11.86
N VAL A 412 18.82 10.62 -11.38
CA VAL A 412 17.90 10.79 -10.23
C VAL A 412 16.60 11.47 -10.65
N ALA A 413 15.48 11.08 -10.03
CA ALA A 413 14.14 11.63 -10.28
C ALA A 413 13.25 11.53 -9.03
N GLY A 414 12.13 12.23 -9.02
CA GLY A 414 11.20 12.25 -7.89
C GLY A 414 11.55 13.22 -6.77
N SER A 415 10.77 13.16 -5.68
CA SER A 415 10.82 14.14 -4.60
C SER A 415 11.80 13.78 -3.50
N SER A 416 12.47 14.80 -2.95
CA SER A 416 13.30 14.68 -1.73
C SER A 416 12.49 14.36 -0.46
N ARG A 417 11.15 14.39 -0.53
CA ARG A 417 10.23 14.23 0.61
C ARG A 417 9.79 12.81 0.83
N TRP A 418 10.04 11.92 -0.11
CA TRP A 418 9.61 10.53 -0.04
C TRP A 418 10.35 9.81 1.08
N ARG A 419 9.61 9.10 1.93
CA ARG A 419 10.15 8.40 3.11
C ARG A 419 10.20 6.90 2.86
N ASP A 420 9.10 6.23 3.14
CA ASP A 420 8.91 4.81 2.88
C ASP A 420 8.34 4.63 1.48
N TYR A 421 9.08 3.90 0.65
CA TYR A 421 8.69 3.52 -0.69
C TYR A 421 9.51 2.30 -1.13
N THR A 422 8.97 1.56 -2.09
CA THR A 422 9.67 0.53 -2.83
C THR A 422 10.00 1.05 -4.21
N LEU A 423 11.29 1.12 -4.52
CA LEU A 423 11.78 1.39 -5.88
C LEU A 423 11.98 0.06 -6.61
N GLU A 424 11.44 -0.06 -7.82
CA GLU A 424 11.61 -1.19 -8.71
C GLU A 424 12.10 -0.70 -10.07
N ALA A 425 13.14 -1.33 -10.62
CA ALA A 425 13.63 -1.05 -11.97
C ALA A 425 14.08 -2.36 -12.62
N THR A 426 13.63 -2.62 -13.86
CA THR A 426 14.12 -3.76 -14.63
C THR A 426 15.38 -3.36 -15.38
N VAL A 427 16.43 -4.18 -15.31
CA VAL A 427 17.63 -4.01 -16.11
C VAL A 427 17.77 -5.15 -17.11
N ARG A 428 18.03 -4.82 -18.39
CA ARG A 428 18.48 -5.76 -19.41
C ARG A 428 19.98 -5.62 -19.59
N LEU A 429 20.71 -6.72 -19.39
CA LEU A 429 22.16 -6.76 -19.55
C LEU A 429 22.56 -6.69 -21.03
N PRO A 430 23.70 -6.06 -21.37
CA PRO A 430 24.17 -6.00 -22.76
C PRO A 430 24.56 -7.40 -23.26
N GLN A 431 24.57 -7.59 -24.59
CA GLN A 431 25.02 -8.84 -25.22
C GLN A 431 26.53 -9.07 -25.04
N GLN A 432 27.29 -7.98 -24.97
CA GLN A 432 28.72 -7.98 -24.61
C GLN A 432 28.86 -7.23 -23.29
N MET A 433 28.96 -7.98 -22.20
CA MET A 433 29.05 -7.43 -20.85
C MET A 433 30.49 -7.40 -20.37
N VAL A 434 30.95 -6.24 -19.90
CA VAL A 434 32.25 -6.10 -19.23
C VAL A 434 32.14 -6.79 -17.86
N PRO A 435 33.08 -7.65 -17.44
CA PRO A 435 32.98 -8.36 -16.16
C PRO A 435 32.85 -7.45 -14.92
N ALA A 436 33.37 -6.21 -15.02
CA ALA A 436 33.30 -5.19 -13.97
C ALA A 436 31.99 -4.38 -13.97
N THR A 437 31.08 -4.61 -14.94
CA THR A 437 29.82 -3.87 -15.02
C THR A 437 29.02 -4.00 -13.72
N GLU A 438 28.69 -2.86 -13.12
CA GLU A 438 27.74 -2.76 -12.03
C GLU A 438 26.48 -2.04 -12.50
N VAL A 439 25.32 -2.54 -12.07
CA VAL A 439 24.01 -1.91 -12.27
C VAL A 439 23.26 -1.89 -10.95
N GLY A 440 22.42 -0.89 -10.74
CA GLY A 440 21.80 -0.68 -9.44
C GLY A 440 20.70 0.34 -9.42
N VAL A 441 20.20 0.58 -8.22
CA VAL A 441 19.23 1.63 -7.92
C VAL A 441 19.66 2.46 -6.72
N VAL A 442 19.31 3.73 -6.74
CA VAL A 442 19.59 4.71 -5.69
C VAL A 442 18.27 5.06 -5.01
N THR A 443 18.27 5.09 -3.69
CA THR A 443 17.10 5.47 -2.89
C THR A 443 17.49 6.48 -1.83
N ARG A 444 16.48 7.21 -1.35
CA ARG A 444 16.61 8.32 -0.40
C ARG A 444 17.73 9.29 -0.77
N TYR A 445 17.84 9.60 -2.07
CA TYR A 445 18.82 10.56 -2.57
C TYR A 445 18.40 11.98 -2.20
N LEU A 446 19.24 12.67 -1.44
CA LEU A 446 19.13 14.13 -1.22
C LEU A 446 20.23 14.85 -2.02
N ASP A 447 21.44 14.32 -1.95
CA ASP A 447 22.63 14.83 -2.63
C ASP A 447 23.74 13.75 -2.65
N GLU A 448 24.91 14.06 -3.22
CA GLU A 448 26.05 13.14 -3.31
C GLU A 448 26.71 12.81 -1.96
N THR A 449 26.26 13.42 -0.86
CA THR A 449 26.68 13.13 0.52
C THR A 449 25.60 12.41 1.33
N ASN A 450 24.39 12.23 0.77
CA ASN A 450 23.21 11.69 1.45
C ASN A 450 22.37 10.82 0.50
N TYR A 451 22.64 9.51 0.45
CA TYR A 451 21.88 8.55 -0.36
C TYR A 451 22.14 7.09 0.07
N ALA A 452 21.25 6.19 -0.33
CA ALA A 452 21.45 4.74 -0.26
C ALA A 452 21.56 4.14 -1.67
N LEU A 453 22.41 3.14 -1.84
CA LEU A 453 22.72 2.50 -3.11
C LEU A 453 22.65 0.98 -2.96
N PHE A 454 21.80 0.36 -3.78
CA PHE A 454 21.89 -1.07 -4.09
C PHE A 454 22.59 -1.23 -5.44
N ALA A 455 23.74 -1.90 -5.46
CA ALA A 455 24.46 -2.24 -6.68
C ALA A 455 24.70 -3.74 -6.77
N TRP A 456 24.63 -4.26 -8.00
CA TRP A 456 24.85 -5.65 -8.35
C TRP A 456 25.85 -5.73 -9.50
N GLN A 457 26.87 -6.57 -9.33
CA GLN A 457 27.86 -6.90 -10.35
C GLN A 457 27.48 -8.27 -10.98
N PRO A 458 26.81 -8.31 -12.14
CA PRO A 458 26.13 -9.51 -12.63
C PRO A 458 27.07 -10.69 -12.94
N ALA A 459 28.29 -10.42 -13.42
CA ALA A 459 29.27 -11.45 -13.74
C ALA A 459 29.82 -12.17 -12.49
N ALA A 460 29.98 -11.43 -11.39
CA ALA A 460 30.47 -11.96 -10.13
C ALA A 460 29.34 -12.49 -9.23
N GLY A 461 28.12 -11.97 -9.40
CA GLY A 461 27.01 -12.17 -8.47
C GLY A 461 27.16 -11.32 -7.20
N ALA A 462 28.15 -10.42 -7.13
CA ALA A 462 28.38 -9.60 -5.96
C ALA A 462 27.28 -8.54 -5.82
N VAL A 463 26.72 -8.39 -4.62
CA VAL A 463 25.76 -7.34 -4.29
C VAL A 463 26.27 -6.50 -3.13
N ARG A 464 25.98 -5.20 -3.19
CA ARG A 464 26.23 -4.26 -2.10
C ARG A 464 25.03 -3.37 -1.86
N LEU A 465 24.65 -3.23 -0.59
CA LEU A 465 23.68 -2.26 -0.11
C LEU A 465 24.40 -1.31 0.84
N GLU A 466 24.61 -0.09 0.39
CA GLU A 466 25.40 0.93 1.08
C GLU A 466 24.57 2.18 1.34
N ALA A 467 24.88 2.91 2.40
CA ALA A 467 24.28 4.22 2.65
C ALA A 467 25.31 5.23 3.14
N THR A 468 25.23 6.44 2.59
CA THR A 468 26.06 7.59 2.95
C THR A 468 25.16 8.66 3.57
N VAL A 469 25.55 9.19 4.73
CA VAL A 469 24.89 10.28 5.44
C VAL A 469 25.96 11.30 5.84
N GLU A 470 25.78 12.56 5.46
CA GLU A 470 26.75 13.65 5.66
C GLU A 470 28.17 13.29 5.19
N GLY A 471 28.26 12.56 4.07
CA GLY A 471 29.51 12.12 3.45
C GLY A 471 30.19 10.93 4.14
N LYS A 472 29.60 10.39 5.21
CA LYS A 472 30.09 9.21 5.92
C LYS A 472 29.28 7.98 5.52
N ARG A 473 29.95 6.87 5.23
CA ARG A 473 29.28 5.58 5.00
C ARG A 473 28.76 5.05 6.34
N VAL A 474 27.45 5.01 6.53
CA VAL A 474 26.79 4.56 7.77
C VAL A 474 26.28 3.13 7.69
N ALA A 475 26.13 2.58 6.48
CA ALA A 475 25.80 1.17 6.27
C ALA A 475 26.57 0.61 5.07
N GLN A 476 27.00 -0.64 5.18
CA GLN A 476 27.71 -1.38 4.14
C GLN A 476 27.45 -2.88 4.30
N GLU A 477 26.49 -3.39 3.55
CA GLU A 477 26.12 -4.81 3.54
C GLU A 477 26.55 -5.42 2.22
N HIS A 478 27.31 -6.51 2.26
CA HIS A 478 27.75 -7.25 1.08
C HIS A 478 27.21 -8.68 1.12
N ALA A 479 26.79 -9.18 -0.03
CA ALA A 479 26.40 -10.58 -0.19
C ALA A 479 26.75 -11.10 -1.60
N ILE A 480 26.55 -12.39 -1.81
CA ILE A 480 26.64 -13.03 -3.12
C ILE A 480 25.23 -13.50 -3.51
N ALA A 481 24.71 -12.93 -4.59
CA ALA A 481 23.46 -13.32 -5.22
C ALA A 481 23.73 -14.17 -6.47
N GLN A 482 22.69 -14.42 -7.27
CA GLN A 482 22.81 -15.13 -8.53
C GLN A 482 23.66 -14.36 -9.55
N LYS A 483 24.52 -15.09 -10.27
CA LYS A 483 25.20 -14.59 -11.47
C LYS A 483 24.22 -14.53 -12.63
N ALA A 484 24.45 -13.63 -13.57
CA ALA A 484 23.62 -13.51 -14.76
C ALA A 484 24.43 -13.56 -16.05
N ALA A 485 23.81 -14.15 -17.08
CA ALA A 485 24.36 -14.20 -18.42
C ALA A 485 24.09 -12.88 -19.16
N PRO A 486 24.90 -12.52 -20.18
CA PRO A 486 24.59 -11.42 -21.07
C PRO A 486 23.19 -11.51 -21.69
N GLY A 487 22.55 -10.37 -21.96
CA GLY A 487 21.24 -10.30 -22.61
C GLY A 487 20.02 -10.64 -21.73
N THR A 488 20.20 -11.12 -20.49
CA THR A 488 19.08 -11.44 -19.59
C THR A 488 18.47 -10.20 -18.95
N ARG A 489 17.24 -10.34 -18.46
CA ARG A 489 16.47 -9.30 -17.75
C ARG A 489 16.36 -9.65 -16.27
N HIS A 490 16.53 -8.63 -15.42
CA HIS A 490 16.47 -8.78 -13.97
C HIS A 490 15.74 -7.61 -13.32
N LEU A 491 14.93 -7.89 -12.30
CA LEU A 491 14.27 -6.88 -11.49
C LEU A 491 15.15 -6.51 -10.29
N LEU A 492 15.54 -5.25 -10.20
CA LEU A 492 16.21 -4.67 -9.04
C LEU A 492 15.16 -3.96 -8.19
N SER A 493 15.15 -4.19 -6.88
CA SER A 493 14.31 -3.39 -6.00
C SER A 493 14.92 -3.09 -4.64
N VAL A 494 14.49 -1.97 -4.04
CA VAL A 494 14.80 -1.59 -2.67
C VAL A 494 13.52 -1.14 -1.99
N GLU A 495 13.14 -1.80 -0.90
CA GLU A 495 12.01 -1.46 -0.05
C GLU A 495 12.48 -0.77 1.22
N TRP A 496 11.85 0.35 1.57
CA TRP A 496 12.06 1.04 2.84
C TRP A 496 10.90 0.82 3.81
N ARG A 497 11.23 0.35 5.02
CA ARG A 497 10.34 0.35 6.19
C ARG A 497 11.02 1.12 7.31
N GLY A 498 10.61 2.36 7.52
CA GLY A 498 11.25 3.25 8.51
C GLY A 498 12.74 3.46 8.19
N ALA A 499 13.63 3.01 9.08
CA ALA A 499 15.07 3.12 8.90
C ALA A 499 15.73 1.88 8.25
N VAL A 500 14.96 0.86 7.86
CA VAL A 500 15.49 -0.37 7.26
C VAL A 500 15.26 -0.36 5.75
N ALA A 501 16.34 -0.57 4.99
CA ALA A 501 16.30 -0.82 3.55
C ALA A 501 16.52 -2.30 3.28
N THR A 502 15.66 -2.93 2.47
CA THR A 502 15.84 -4.31 2.00
C THR A 502 15.93 -4.33 0.48
N ALA A 503 17.08 -4.78 -0.03
CA ALA A 503 17.34 -4.95 -1.45
C ALA A 503 16.89 -6.34 -1.92
N HIS A 504 16.23 -6.40 -3.07
CA HIS A 504 15.84 -7.64 -3.72
C HIS A 504 16.37 -7.70 -5.15
N LEU A 505 16.70 -8.92 -5.59
CA LEU A 505 17.04 -9.28 -6.96
C LEU A 505 16.04 -10.35 -7.43
N ASP A 506 15.29 -10.05 -8.49
CA ASP A 506 14.22 -10.92 -9.01
C ASP A 506 13.20 -11.34 -7.94
N GLY A 507 12.88 -10.41 -7.03
CA GLY A 507 11.96 -10.60 -5.92
C GLY A 507 12.55 -11.34 -4.71
N GLN A 508 13.78 -11.85 -4.79
CA GLN A 508 14.45 -12.50 -3.66
C GLN A 508 15.23 -11.47 -2.83
N PRO A 509 15.06 -11.41 -1.49
CA PRO A 509 15.84 -10.51 -0.66
C PRO A 509 17.32 -10.94 -0.66
N VAL A 510 18.22 -10.00 -0.96
CA VAL A 510 19.67 -10.27 -1.08
C VAL A 510 20.51 -9.52 -0.04
N ALA A 511 20.03 -8.41 0.50
CA ALA A 511 20.68 -7.66 1.57
C ALA A 511 19.67 -6.76 2.32
N SER A 512 19.91 -6.52 3.60
CA SER A 512 19.14 -5.55 4.39
C SER A 512 20.06 -4.71 5.29
N ALA A 513 19.86 -3.40 5.28
CA ALA A 513 20.67 -2.44 6.02
C ALA A 513 19.80 -1.58 6.95
N TRP A 514 20.26 -1.37 8.18
CA TRP A 514 19.73 -0.32 9.06
C TRP A 514 20.47 0.99 8.78
N VAL A 515 19.73 2.03 8.42
CA VAL A 515 20.26 3.31 7.95
C VAL A 515 19.60 4.45 8.74
N PRO A 516 20.06 4.72 9.98
CA PRO A 516 19.60 5.87 10.73
C PRO A 516 20.08 7.17 10.07
N GLY A 517 19.32 8.26 10.20
CA GLY A 517 19.71 9.59 9.71
C GLY A 517 19.45 9.85 8.22
N LEU A 518 18.93 8.87 7.47
CA LEU A 518 18.48 9.06 6.10
C LEU A 518 16.96 8.79 6.00
N PRO A 519 16.08 9.69 6.49
CA PRO A 519 14.64 9.40 6.63
C PRO A 519 13.84 9.61 5.33
N ARG A 520 14.44 10.27 4.32
CA ARG A 520 13.76 10.66 3.09
C ARG A 520 14.71 10.88 1.93
N GLY A 521 14.19 10.87 0.71
CA GLY A 521 14.86 11.36 -0.49
C GLY A 521 14.29 10.77 -1.78
N ALA A 522 14.80 11.26 -2.90
CA ALA A 522 14.42 10.89 -4.24
C ALA A 522 14.92 9.48 -4.63
N LEU A 523 14.51 9.01 -5.81
CA LEU A 523 14.98 7.75 -6.39
C LEU A 523 16.03 7.98 -7.48
N GLY A 524 16.72 6.92 -7.88
CA GLY A 524 17.64 6.97 -9.00
C GLY A 524 18.01 5.61 -9.57
N LEU A 525 18.64 5.65 -10.74
CA LEU A 525 19.31 4.52 -11.39
C LEU A 525 20.82 4.66 -11.22
N TYR A 526 21.53 3.54 -11.20
CA TYR A 526 22.98 3.50 -11.02
C TYR A 526 23.63 2.57 -12.06
N ALA A 527 24.79 3.00 -12.58
CA ALA A 527 25.68 2.16 -13.38
C ALA A 527 27.15 2.55 -13.17
N ALA A 528 28.06 1.58 -13.30
CA ALA A 528 29.50 1.79 -13.36
C ALA A 528 30.14 0.76 -14.29
N GLU A 529 31.23 1.12 -14.98
CA GLU A 529 31.92 0.23 -15.94
C GLU A 529 30.94 -0.44 -16.93
N ALA A 530 30.00 0.35 -17.43
CA ALA A 530 28.78 -0.11 -18.08
C ALA A 530 28.74 0.34 -19.54
N GLN A 531 28.66 -0.63 -20.45
CA GLN A 531 28.52 -0.41 -21.89
C GLN A 531 27.14 -0.91 -22.34
N GLN A 532 26.17 0.00 -22.42
CA GLN A 532 24.82 -0.24 -22.91
C GLN A 532 23.92 -1.23 -22.14
N PRO A 533 23.96 -1.37 -20.79
CA PRO A 533 22.81 -1.93 -20.09
C PRO A 533 21.60 -1.00 -20.25
N ARG A 534 20.40 -1.56 -20.06
CA ARG A 534 19.15 -0.87 -20.36
C ARG A 534 18.20 -0.94 -19.19
N PHE A 535 17.72 0.20 -18.73
CA PHE A 535 16.71 0.27 -17.69
C PHE A 535 15.31 0.41 -18.31
N GLU A 536 14.37 -0.41 -17.82
CA GLU A 536 12.98 -0.51 -18.25
C GLU A 536 12.06 -0.43 -17.03
N GLY A 537 10.86 0.14 -17.21
CA GLY A 537 9.74 0.02 -16.26
C GLY A 537 10.08 0.44 -14.82
N VAL A 538 10.67 1.63 -14.66
CA VAL A 538 11.03 2.13 -13.34
C VAL A 538 9.78 2.58 -12.62
N ARG A 539 9.58 2.14 -11.38
CA ARG A 539 8.43 2.55 -10.57
C ARG A 539 8.76 2.73 -9.10
N ALA A 540 8.09 3.68 -8.46
CA ALA A 540 8.05 3.82 -7.02
C ALA A 540 6.64 3.53 -6.50
N ARG A 541 6.55 2.62 -5.53
CA ARG A 541 5.32 2.29 -4.83
C ARG A 541 5.40 2.77 -3.40
N PHE A 542 4.37 3.45 -2.93
CA PHE A 542 4.31 3.96 -1.57
C PHE A 542 3.39 3.04 -0.77
N PRO A 543 3.89 2.40 0.31
CA PRO A 543 3.03 1.58 1.16
C PRO A 543 1.96 2.47 1.79
N LEU A 544 0.76 1.91 1.94
CA LEU A 544 -0.22 2.52 2.82
C LEU A 544 0.30 2.45 4.26
N PRO A 545 -0.09 3.39 5.13
CA PRO A 545 0.13 3.23 6.55
C PRO A 545 -0.41 1.87 7.00
N PRO A 546 0.36 1.10 7.79
CA PRO A 546 -0.12 -0.18 8.27
C PRO A 546 -1.39 0.05 9.11
N GLU A 547 -2.40 -0.79 8.91
CA GLU A 547 -3.55 -0.80 9.80
C GLU A 547 -3.15 -1.50 11.11
N PRO A 548 -3.59 -0.99 12.26
CA PRO A 548 -3.39 -1.71 13.51
C PRO A 548 -4.16 -3.03 13.45
N VAL A 549 -3.68 -4.04 14.17
CA VAL A 549 -4.49 -5.23 14.45
C VAL A 549 -5.71 -4.75 15.21
N LEU A 550 -6.85 -4.65 14.51
CA LEU A 550 -8.07 -4.05 15.05
C LEU A 550 -8.48 -4.78 16.33
N THR A 551 -8.79 -4.00 17.36
CA THR A 551 -9.10 -4.53 18.69
C THR A 551 -10.44 -4.00 19.22
N THR A 552 -10.99 -2.93 18.63
CA THR A 552 -12.23 -2.30 19.09
C THR A 552 -13.31 -2.30 18.01
N HIS A 553 -14.52 -2.75 18.37
CA HIS A 553 -15.74 -2.53 17.62
C HIS A 553 -16.46 -1.30 18.18
N GLU A 554 -16.66 -0.27 17.36
CA GLU A 554 -17.15 1.04 17.83
C GLU A 554 -18.48 0.95 18.57
N ILE A 555 -19.44 0.20 18.02
CA ILE A 555 -20.80 0.06 18.57
C ILE A 555 -20.83 -0.78 19.86
N PHE A 556 -20.12 -1.92 19.90
CA PHE A 556 -20.29 -2.91 20.97
C PHE A 556 -19.22 -2.87 22.06
N SER A 557 -18.16 -2.06 21.90
CA SER A 557 -17.03 -1.97 22.84
C SER A 557 -17.39 -1.52 24.25
N ARG A 558 -18.59 -0.95 24.46
CA ARG A 558 -19.10 -0.50 25.76
C ARG A 558 -20.27 -1.34 26.28
N GLU A 559 -20.68 -2.37 25.55
CA GLU A 559 -21.77 -3.25 25.95
C GLU A 559 -21.22 -4.38 26.83
N LEU A 560 -21.73 -4.49 28.05
CA LEU A 560 -21.21 -5.36 29.11
C LEU A 560 -21.04 -6.83 28.69
N THR A 561 -21.93 -7.36 27.85
CA THR A 561 -21.91 -8.76 27.39
C THR A 561 -21.09 -8.98 26.12
N MET A 562 -20.51 -7.93 25.55
CA MET A 562 -19.78 -7.95 24.28
C MET A 562 -18.36 -7.39 24.40
N GLU A 563 -18.06 -6.64 25.45
CA GLU A 563 -16.77 -6.00 25.70
C GLU A 563 -15.58 -6.97 25.54
N VAL A 564 -15.76 -8.23 25.92
CA VAL A 564 -14.72 -9.28 25.88
C VAL A 564 -14.16 -9.52 24.48
N TRP A 565 -14.97 -9.36 23.43
CA TRP A 565 -14.52 -9.47 22.03
C TRP A 565 -14.54 -8.12 21.30
N ALA A 566 -15.26 -7.12 21.82
CA ALA A 566 -15.46 -5.83 21.18
C ALA A 566 -14.55 -4.70 21.67
N GLY A 567 -13.92 -4.82 22.84
CA GLY A 567 -13.10 -3.76 23.44
C GLY A 567 -11.60 -4.04 23.40
N ALA A 568 -10.81 -3.06 22.99
CA ALA A 568 -9.35 -3.21 22.88
C ALA A 568 -8.66 -3.68 24.15
N ALA A 569 -9.11 -3.15 25.30
CA ALA A 569 -8.52 -3.50 26.58
C ALA A 569 -8.62 -5.00 26.90
N ASN A 570 -9.64 -5.69 26.36
CA ASN A 570 -9.89 -7.11 26.58
C ASN A 570 -9.05 -8.02 25.68
N ASP A 571 -8.29 -7.49 24.73
CA ASP A 571 -7.27 -8.26 24.01
C ASP A 571 -5.97 -8.44 24.83
N TRP A 572 -5.87 -7.79 25.99
CA TRP A 572 -4.71 -7.84 26.88
C TRP A 572 -5.05 -8.55 28.18
N GLU A 573 -4.44 -9.73 28.38
CA GLU A 573 -4.65 -10.59 29.54
C GLU A 573 -3.56 -10.34 30.60
N PRO A 574 -3.93 -9.94 31.83
CA PRO A 574 -2.96 -9.71 32.89
C PRO A 574 -2.46 -11.05 33.46
N VAL A 575 -1.14 -11.16 33.60
CA VAL A 575 -0.44 -12.29 34.23
C VAL A 575 0.58 -11.72 35.20
N SER A 576 0.63 -12.26 36.42
CA SER A 576 1.69 -11.91 37.37
C SER A 576 2.94 -12.72 37.06
N GLU A 577 4.04 -12.03 36.72
CA GLU A 577 5.34 -12.63 36.42
C GLU A 577 6.44 -11.95 37.24
N ALA A 578 7.57 -12.65 37.42
CA ALA A 578 8.78 -12.02 37.97
C ALA A 578 9.57 -11.35 36.83
N LEU A 579 9.67 -10.03 36.84
CA LEU A 579 10.52 -9.24 35.95
C LEU A 579 11.64 -8.59 36.76
N ASP A 580 12.89 -8.73 36.28
CA ASP A 580 14.07 -8.16 36.93
C ASP A 580 14.16 -8.49 38.46
N GLY A 581 13.70 -9.67 38.86
CA GLY A 581 13.71 -10.15 40.25
C GLY A 581 12.53 -9.70 41.13
N ALA A 582 11.54 -8.99 40.58
CA ALA A 582 10.36 -8.52 41.31
C ALA A 582 9.04 -8.91 40.61
N PRO A 583 7.94 -9.13 41.35
CA PRO A 583 6.65 -9.37 40.75
C PRO A 583 6.16 -8.12 39.99
N ALA A 584 5.71 -8.33 38.76
CA ALA A 584 5.13 -7.32 37.90
C ALA A 584 3.86 -7.88 37.25
N GLU A 585 2.91 -6.99 36.97
CA GLU A 585 1.75 -7.31 36.14
C GLU A 585 2.14 -7.14 34.67
N VAL A 586 2.11 -8.25 33.92
CA VAL A 586 2.43 -8.31 32.50
C VAL A 586 1.15 -8.53 31.73
N TYR A 587 0.89 -7.68 30.76
CA TYR A 587 -0.29 -7.75 29.91
C TYR A 587 0.08 -8.44 28.60
N TRP A 588 -0.41 -9.66 28.40
CA TRP A 588 -0.17 -10.45 27.19
C TRP A 588 -1.28 -10.22 26.18
N HIS A 589 -0.92 -9.96 24.93
CA HIS A 589 -1.89 -9.86 23.86
C HIS A 589 -2.44 -11.25 23.50
N ARG A 590 -3.75 -11.37 23.24
CA ARG A 590 -4.40 -12.64 22.88
C ARG A 590 -3.93 -13.21 21.53
N ALA A 591 -3.79 -12.33 20.53
CA ALA A 591 -3.32 -12.70 19.21
C ALA A 591 -1.88 -13.19 19.21
N ASP A 592 -1.55 -13.99 18.19
CA ASP A 592 -0.19 -14.37 17.88
C ASP A 592 0.33 -13.50 16.71
N PHE A 593 1.59 -13.07 16.79
CA PHE A 593 2.27 -12.19 15.84
C PHE A 593 3.53 -12.88 15.34
N PHE A 594 3.42 -13.57 14.20
CA PHE A 594 4.54 -14.29 13.61
C PHE A 594 5.41 -13.33 12.79
N GLY A 595 6.72 -13.41 12.98
CA GLY A 595 7.68 -12.63 12.21
C GLY A 595 7.63 -11.15 12.58
N ASP A 596 7.45 -10.29 11.58
CA ASP A 596 7.52 -8.85 11.72
C ASP A 596 6.29 -8.30 12.47
N ALA A 597 6.58 -7.46 13.47
CA ALA A 597 5.58 -6.84 14.31
C ALA A 597 6.10 -5.49 14.84
N THR A 598 5.17 -4.56 14.99
CA THR A 598 5.43 -3.26 15.62
C THR A 598 4.47 -3.09 16.79
N MET A 599 4.98 -2.68 17.94
CA MET A 599 4.18 -2.25 19.08
C MET A 599 4.37 -0.74 19.31
N GLU A 600 3.28 -0.01 19.48
CA GLU A 600 3.28 1.42 19.80
C GLU A 600 2.50 1.70 21.08
N ILE A 601 2.96 2.72 21.81
CA ILE A 601 2.22 3.33 22.93
C ILE A 601 2.16 4.84 22.71
N ASP A 602 0.96 5.43 22.77
CA ASP A 602 0.77 6.86 22.95
C ASP A 602 0.72 7.20 24.44
N LEU A 603 1.60 8.09 24.90
CA LEU A 603 1.76 8.49 26.30
C LEU A 603 1.27 9.94 26.55
N LYS A 604 0.50 10.54 25.63
CA LYS A 604 -0.02 11.90 25.77
C LYS A 604 -0.83 12.06 27.06
N GLY A 605 -0.31 12.87 27.99
CA GLY A 605 -0.99 13.25 29.22
C GLY A 605 -0.71 12.32 30.41
N ASP A 606 -0.38 11.05 30.18
CA ASP A 606 -0.18 10.08 31.27
C ASP A 606 1.16 10.25 31.99
N ALA A 607 2.23 10.62 31.27
CA ALA A 607 3.51 10.93 31.89
C ALA A 607 3.44 12.15 32.84
N ALA A 608 2.57 13.11 32.55
CA ALA A 608 2.32 14.28 33.39
C ALA A 608 1.50 13.91 34.64
N ARG A 609 0.47 13.07 34.48
CA ARG A 609 -0.32 12.53 35.61
C ARG A 609 0.55 11.72 36.57
N ALA A 610 1.39 10.82 36.05
CA ALA A 610 2.31 10.05 36.88
C ALA A 610 3.37 10.91 37.58
N ALA A 611 3.85 11.99 36.94
CA ALA A 611 4.75 12.95 37.57
C ALA A 611 4.09 13.67 38.76
N ALA A 612 2.78 13.94 38.68
CA ALA A 612 2.01 14.53 39.78
C ALA A 612 1.84 13.56 40.96
N GLU A 613 1.88 12.24 40.74
CA GLU A 613 1.80 11.22 41.81
C GLU A 613 3.12 10.98 42.56
N GLY A 614 4.25 11.50 42.07
CA GLY A 614 5.55 11.45 42.74
C GLY A 614 6.21 10.06 42.85
N LYS A 615 5.71 9.03 42.17
CA LYS A 615 6.25 7.65 42.24
C LYS A 615 7.33 7.43 41.17
N LEU A 616 8.59 7.23 41.62
CA LEU A 616 9.76 6.92 40.79
C LEU A 616 10.48 5.66 41.33
N PRO A 617 11.24 4.93 40.49
CA PRO A 617 11.41 5.14 39.05
C PRO A 617 10.16 4.73 38.26
N ARG A 618 9.97 5.34 37.09
CA ARG A 618 8.94 4.93 36.12
C ARG A 618 9.60 4.12 35.03
N ALA A 619 8.97 3.02 34.62
CA ALA A 619 9.50 2.21 33.54
C ALA A 619 8.38 1.61 32.68
N VAL A 620 8.66 1.47 31.39
CA VAL A 620 7.81 0.74 30.44
C VAL A 620 8.65 -0.33 29.78
N ARG A 621 8.10 -1.55 29.67
CA ARG A 621 8.66 -2.68 28.94
C ARG A 621 7.70 -3.07 27.82
N LEU A 622 8.18 -3.07 26.58
CA LEU A 622 7.50 -3.60 25.40
C LEU A 622 8.17 -4.90 24.99
N VAL A 623 7.39 -5.93 24.68
CA VAL A 623 7.89 -7.28 24.39
C VAL A 623 7.33 -7.78 23.07
N LEU A 624 8.21 -8.28 22.21
CA LEU A 624 7.88 -8.92 20.94
C LEU A 624 8.60 -10.27 20.82
N SER A 625 7.96 -11.18 20.10
CA SER A 625 8.50 -12.50 19.78
C SER A 625 8.89 -13.36 20.98
N ALA A 626 8.12 -13.26 22.07
CA ALA A 626 8.28 -14.12 23.23
C ALA A 626 7.59 -15.48 23.03
N ASP A 627 8.04 -16.46 23.79
CA ASP A 627 7.39 -17.77 23.91
C ASP A 627 6.42 -17.76 25.10
N SER A 628 5.14 -18.04 24.87
CA SER A 628 4.19 -18.39 25.94
C SER A 628 4.04 -19.92 25.99
N PRO A 629 4.12 -20.56 27.17
CA PRO A 629 3.98 -20.00 28.51
C PRO A 629 5.31 -19.76 29.28
N LYS A 630 6.43 -19.37 28.63
CA LYS A 630 7.72 -19.22 29.34
C LYS A 630 7.74 -17.99 30.25
N THR A 631 7.88 -16.81 29.68
CA THR A 631 7.92 -15.50 30.35
C THR A 631 8.12 -14.41 29.31
N ALA A 632 7.75 -13.17 29.64
CA ALA A 632 8.01 -12.00 28.81
C ALA A 632 9.51 -11.81 28.50
N LEU A 633 10.40 -12.30 29.37
CA LEU A 633 11.85 -12.24 29.19
C LEU A 633 12.40 -13.19 28.10
N SER A 634 11.59 -14.13 27.61
CA SER A 634 11.97 -15.05 26.51
C SER A 634 11.91 -14.43 25.11
N GLY A 635 11.44 -13.19 24.99
CA GLY A 635 11.39 -12.47 23.72
C GLY A 635 12.49 -11.42 23.58
N TYR A 636 12.24 -10.49 22.68
CA TYR A 636 12.93 -9.19 22.70
C TYR A 636 12.18 -8.26 23.62
N SER A 637 12.90 -7.50 24.45
CA SER A 637 12.28 -6.41 25.24
C SER A 637 12.95 -5.08 24.98
N PHE A 638 12.16 -4.04 24.73
CA PHE A 638 12.56 -2.64 24.88
C PHE A 638 12.09 -2.14 26.25
N VAL A 639 13.03 -1.68 27.07
CA VAL A 639 12.77 -1.06 28.37
C VAL A 639 13.20 0.40 28.32
N LEU A 640 12.28 1.31 28.64
CA LEU A 640 12.60 2.72 28.89
C LEU A 640 12.34 3.06 30.35
N THR A 641 13.36 3.55 31.05
CA THR A 641 13.30 4.01 32.44
C THR A 641 13.47 5.52 32.49
N TRP A 642 12.55 6.22 33.16
CA TRP A 642 12.63 7.66 33.37
C TRP A 642 13.68 7.99 34.42
N PRO A 643 14.36 9.16 34.30
CA PRO A 643 15.30 9.61 35.32
C PRO A 643 14.63 9.80 36.68
N ASP A 644 15.32 9.40 37.74
CA ASP A 644 14.95 9.68 39.12
C ASP A 644 15.60 10.99 39.62
N ALA A 645 14.84 12.08 39.58
CA ALA A 645 15.31 13.40 40.02
C ALA A 645 15.74 13.43 41.49
N ALA A 646 15.17 12.57 42.36
CA ALA A 646 15.57 12.48 43.76
C ALA A 646 16.97 11.88 43.94
N LYS A 647 17.45 11.14 42.93
CA LYS A 647 18.81 10.60 42.85
C LYS A 647 19.76 11.46 42.01
N GLY A 648 19.30 12.62 41.54
CA GLY A 648 20.07 13.50 40.66
C GLY A 648 20.21 12.99 39.23
N GLU A 649 19.39 12.02 38.80
CA GLU A 649 19.39 11.54 37.43
C GLU A 649 18.65 12.51 36.51
N THR A 650 19.16 12.73 35.30
CA THR A 650 18.56 13.62 34.29
C THR A 650 18.35 12.93 32.94
N ALA A 651 18.94 11.75 32.75
CA ALA A 651 18.88 10.99 31.51
C ALA A 651 17.93 9.79 31.63
N TYR A 652 17.19 9.53 30.57
CA TYR A 652 16.44 8.29 30.39
C TYR A 652 17.41 7.14 30.15
N ARG A 653 17.08 5.96 30.67
CA ARG A 653 17.83 4.73 30.40
C ARG A 653 17.01 3.84 29.48
N ALA A 654 17.49 3.62 28.26
CA ALA A 654 16.91 2.71 27.29
C ALA A 654 17.74 1.42 27.24
N ARG A 655 17.07 0.26 27.26
CA ARG A 655 17.71 -1.05 27.16
C ARG A 655 16.94 -1.94 26.18
N LEU A 656 17.68 -2.63 25.33
CA LEU A 656 17.17 -3.68 24.45
C LEU A 656 17.74 -5.02 24.91
N THR A 657 16.89 -6.03 25.03
CA THR A 657 17.30 -7.39 25.44
C THR A 657 16.80 -8.45 24.46
N ARG A 658 17.49 -9.58 24.39
CA ARG A 658 17.12 -10.80 23.67
C ARG A 658 17.27 -11.98 24.63
N ASN A 659 16.18 -12.71 24.92
CA ASN A 659 16.20 -13.76 25.96
C ASN A 659 16.80 -13.26 27.28
N ASP A 660 16.36 -12.08 27.74
CA ASP A 660 16.86 -11.35 28.92
C ASP A 660 18.32 -10.85 28.84
N ALA A 661 19.12 -11.34 27.90
CA ALA A 661 20.48 -10.85 27.69
C ALA A 661 20.46 -9.47 27.02
N GLU A 662 21.29 -8.55 27.51
CA GLU A 662 21.39 -7.20 26.94
C GLU A 662 21.97 -7.24 25.52
N ALA A 663 21.24 -6.67 24.58
CA ALA A 663 21.65 -6.50 23.19
C ALA A 663 22.16 -5.08 22.90
N ALA A 664 21.56 -4.07 23.54
CA ALA A 664 22.00 -2.68 23.46
C ALA A 664 21.47 -1.88 24.66
N GLN A 665 22.18 -0.83 25.05
CA GLN A 665 21.69 0.14 26.05
C GLN A 665 22.20 1.54 25.75
N ARG A 666 21.46 2.55 26.20
CA ARG A 666 21.83 3.96 26.06
C ARG A 666 21.22 4.80 27.17
N SER A 667 22.00 5.70 27.73
CA SER A 667 21.50 6.82 28.53
C SER A 667 21.33 8.04 27.63
N VAL A 668 20.17 8.69 27.64
CA VAL A 668 19.85 9.80 26.74
C VAL A 668 19.11 10.92 27.46
N ALA A 669 19.56 12.15 27.24
CA ALA A 669 18.78 13.34 27.57
C ALA A 669 17.88 13.66 26.37
N LEU A 670 16.56 13.73 26.60
CA LEU A 670 15.59 14.05 25.56
C LEU A 670 15.20 15.52 25.63
N GLU A 671 15.22 16.20 24.48
CA GLU A 671 14.84 17.62 24.38
C GLU A 671 13.33 17.83 24.54
N ALA A 672 12.54 16.82 24.16
CA ALA A 672 11.09 16.82 24.27
C ALA A 672 10.63 15.72 25.25
N PRO A 673 9.49 15.91 25.95
CA PRO A 673 8.91 14.85 26.75
C PRO A 673 8.56 13.64 25.88
N VAL A 674 8.67 12.44 26.46
CA VAL A 674 8.26 11.19 25.83
C VAL A 674 6.75 11.23 25.61
N ARG A 675 6.32 11.19 24.35
CA ARG A 675 4.92 11.14 23.91
C ARG A 675 4.58 9.83 23.22
N ARG A 676 5.56 9.17 22.61
CA ARG A 676 5.35 7.90 21.91
C ARG A 676 6.54 6.97 22.12
N LEU A 677 6.24 5.70 22.35
CA LEU A 677 7.20 4.60 22.28
C LEU A 677 6.82 3.71 21.11
N ARG A 678 7.81 3.29 20.32
CA ARG A 678 7.64 2.34 19.22
C ARG A 678 8.71 1.27 19.31
N PHE A 679 8.31 0.01 19.24
CA PHE A 679 9.19 -1.16 19.31
C PHE A 679 8.90 -2.08 18.15
N GLU A 680 9.93 -2.40 17.37
CA GLU A 680 9.78 -3.04 16.06
C GLU A 680 10.70 -4.24 15.95
N ARG A 681 10.16 -5.31 15.38
CA ARG A 681 10.93 -6.37 14.73
C ARG A 681 10.66 -6.28 13.23
N LEU A 682 11.71 -6.01 12.46
CA LEU A 682 11.69 -5.92 10.99
C LEU A 682 12.79 -6.82 10.43
N GLY A 683 12.41 -8.01 9.98
CA GLY A 683 13.33 -9.08 9.61
C GLY A 683 14.33 -9.39 10.72
N ASN A 684 15.60 -9.06 10.44
CA ASN A 684 16.72 -9.27 11.36
C ASN A 684 17.00 -8.07 12.28
N TYR A 685 16.23 -6.99 12.17
CA TYR A 685 16.45 -5.76 12.94
C TYR A 685 15.42 -5.61 14.05
N ILE A 686 15.91 -5.32 15.25
CA ILE A 686 15.11 -5.03 16.43
C ILE A 686 15.36 -3.57 16.79
N ILE A 687 14.34 -2.72 16.69
CA ILE A 687 14.46 -1.27 16.74
C ILE A 687 13.56 -0.72 17.85
N ALA A 688 14.11 0.17 18.67
CA ALA A 688 13.38 0.88 19.70
C ALA A 688 13.47 2.39 19.46
N SER A 689 12.32 3.03 19.34
CA SER A 689 12.18 4.43 18.97
C SER A 689 11.41 5.20 20.04
N VAL A 690 11.79 6.46 20.24
CA VAL A 690 11.14 7.40 21.15
C VAL A 690 10.77 8.65 20.35
N ASN A 691 9.49 9.05 20.38
CA ASN A 691 8.98 10.17 19.59
C ASN A 691 9.33 10.07 18.09
N ASP A 692 9.15 8.87 17.53
CA ASP A 692 9.44 8.50 16.13
C ASP A 692 10.93 8.53 15.72
N GLU A 693 11.84 8.81 16.65
CA GLU A 693 13.30 8.76 16.42
C GLU A 693 13.90 7.44 16.94
N PRO A 694 14.60 6.65 16.10
CA PRO A 694 15.29 5.43 16.53
C PRO A 694 16.36 5.72 17.58
N LEU A 695 16.22 5.13 18.76
CA LEU A 695 17.14 5.32 19.89
C LEU A 695 18.15 4.17 20.01
N LEU A 696 17.69 2.93 19.82
CA LEU A 696 18.48 1.70 19.83
C LEU A 696 18.10 0.83 18.64
N ALA A 697 19.08 0.11 18.11
CA ALA A 697 18.85 -0.96 17.15
C ALA A 697 19.83 -2.12 17.42
N ALA A 698 19.39 -3.35 17.19
CA ALA A 698 20.25 -4.53 17.15
C ALA A 698 19.93 -5.38 15.93
N LYS A 699 20.97 -5.99 15.34
CA LYS A 699 20.84 -6.97 14.26
C LYS A 699 20.95 -8.37 14.87
N ASP A 700 19.93 -9.20 14.64
CA ASP A 700 19.90 -10.60 15.01
C ASP A 700 19.86 -11.46 13.73
N PRO A 701 20.95 -12.15 13.37
CA PRO A 701 20.96 -13.02 12.19
C PRO A 701 20.07 -14.27 12.35
N HIS A 702 19.63 -14.57 13.57
CA HIS A 702 18.73 -15.69 13.89
C HIS A 702 17.59 -15.20 14.77
N PRO A 703 16.63 -14.45 14.19
CA PRO A 703 15.52 -13.88 14.94
C PRO A 703 14.75 -14.92 15.77
N LEU A 704 14.29 -14.53 16.96
CA LEU A 704 13.55 -15.41 17.85
C LEU A 704 12.25 -15.89 17.17
N PRO A 705 11.91 -17.19 17.27
CA PRO A 705 10.73 -17.74 16.60
C PRO A 705 9.42 -17.49 17.38
N GLY A 706 9.48 -16.95 18.59
CA GLY A 706 8.31 -16.67 19.41
C GLY A 706 7.33 -15.73 18.70
N CYS A 707 6.05 -15.85 19.05
CA CYS A 707 4.96 -15.12 18.39
C CYS A 707 4.11 -14.29 19.37
N ARG A 708 4.51 -14.20 20.64
CA ARG A 708 3.71 -13.53 21.66
C ARG A 708 4.22 -12.12 21.90
N ALA A 709 3.28 -11.21 22.13
CA ALA A 709 3.55 -9.81 22.46
C ALA A 709 2.99 -9.50 23.85
N ALA A 710 3.71 -8.65 24.59
CA ALA A 710 3.31 -8.23 25.93
C ALA A 710 3.82 -6.82 26.24
N PHE A 711 3.21 -6.19 27.24
CA PHE A 711 3.79 -5.01 27.86
C PHE A 711 3.67 -5.05 29.38
N ALA A 712 4.54 -4.31 30.06
CA ALA A 712 4.46 -4.08 31.49
C ALA A 712 4.85 -2.63 31.78
N ALA A 713 4.24 -2.05 32.82
CA ALA A 713 4.50 -0.69 33.25
C ALA A 713 4.73 -0.64 34.76
N HIS A 714 5.68 0.16 35.21
CA HIS A 714 5.99 0.38 36.61
C HIS A 714 5.86 1.86 36.94
N ASN A 715 5.04 2.20 37.95
CA ASN A 715 4.71 3.57 38.38
C ASN A 715 4.22 4.50 37.26
N LEU A 716 3.72 3.95 36.15
CA LEU A 716 3.17 4.70 35.03
C LEU A 716 1.87 4.02 34.59
N PRO A 717 0.68 4.62 34.84
CA PRO A 717 -0.56 4.07 34.36
C PRO A 717 -0.60 4.18 32.83
N ILE A 718 -0.83 3.05 32.16
CA ILE A 718 -1.00 2.98 30.71
C ILE A 718 -2.34 2.28 30.45
N PRO A 719 -3.33 2.98 29.86
CA PRO A 719 -4.56 2.33 29.41
C PRO A 719 -4.23 1.27 28.36
N ARG A 720 -4.77 0.05 28.55
CA ARG A 720 -4.50 -1.08 27.64
C ARG A 720 -4.91 -0.79 26.19
N GLN A 721 -5.92 0.04 25.97
CA GLN A 721 -6.33 0.44 24.62
C GLN A 721 -5.34 1.38 23.90
N ASP A 722 -4.41 2.01 24.63
CA ASP A 722 -3.40 2.91 24.06
C ASP A 722 -2.13 2.16 23.63
N VAL A 723 -2.09 0.84 23.84
CA VAL A 723 -1.05 -0.07 23.35
C VAL A 723 -1.55 -0.78 22.10
N VAL A 724 -0.94 -0.47 20.97
CA VAL A 724 -1.38 -0.94 19.65
C VAL A 724 -0.29 -1.79 19.00
N VAL A 725 -0.69 -2.89 18.37
CA VAL A 725 0.22 -3.76 17.64
C VAL A 725 -0.14 -3.77 16.15
N PHE A 726 0.86 -3.70 15.29
CA PHE A 726 0.75 -3.81 13.84
C PHE A 726 1.48 -5.06 13.38
N SER A 727 0.90 -5.81 12.45
CA SER A 727 1.54 -6.94 11.82
C SER A 727 0.86 -7.27 10.50
N ASP A 728 1.67 -7.49 9.46
CA ASP A 728 1.19 -7.87 8.14
C ASP A 728 0.68 -9.32 8.12
N THR A 729 0.94 -10.12 9.16
CA THR A 729 0.59 -11.54 9.22
C THR A 729 -0.68 -11.84 10.02
N VAL A 730 -1.40 -10.79 10.44
CA VAL A 730 -2.62 -10.88 11.23
C VAL A 730 -3.78 -10.19 10.51
N LYS A 731 -4.86 -10.94 10.26
CA LYS A 731 -6.12 -10.40 9.73
C LYS A 731 -7.18 -10.39 10.82
N VAL A 732 -7.89 -9.27 10.97
CA VAL A 732 -9.00 -9.13 11.91
C VAL A 732 -10.26 -8.71 11.16
N TYR A 733 -11.35 -9.41 11.46
CA TYR A 733 -12.67 -9.17 10.90
C TYR A 733 -13.64 -8.92 12.06
N THR A 734 -14.13 -7.70 12.18
CA THR A 734 -15.24 -7.32 13.07
C THR A 734 -16.59 -7.34 12.34
N PHE A 735 -16.56 -7.53 11.02
CA PHE A 735 -17.72 -7.43 10.12
C PHE A 735 -18.50 -6.12 10.29
N SER A 736 -17.75 -5.04 10.60
CA SER A 736 -18.20 -3.66 10.49
C SER A 736 -17.93 -3.05 9.11
N ARG A 737 -17.43 -3.88 8.20
CA ARG A 737 -17.17 -3.61 6.78
C ARG A 737 -17.77 -4.75 5.97
N ALA A 738 -17.97 -4.56 4.68
CA ALA A 738 -18.33 -5.61 3.73
C ALA A 738 -17.35 -6.78 3.81
N SER A 739 -17.87 -8.00 3.68
CA SER A 739 -17.11 -9.24 3.84
C SER A 739 -16.34 -9.64 2.57
N SER A 740 -15.68 -8.67 1.92
CA SER A 740 -14.96 -8.88 0.65
C SER A 740 -13.83 -9.91 0.73
N ASP A 741 -13.25 -10.13 1.91
CA ASP A 741 -12.24 -11.17 2.16
C ASP A 741 -12.83 -12.59 2.33
N TRP A 742 -14.14 -12.75 2.22
CA TRP A 742 -14.84 -14.00 2.47
C TRP A 742 -15.73 -14.40 1.28
N ARG A 743 -15.84 -15.71 1.03
CA ARG A 743 -16.68 -16.28 -0.02
C ARG A 743 -17.56 -17.39 0.54
N PRO A 744 -18.89 -17.25 0.49
CA PRO A 744 -19.81 -18.33 0.81
C PRO A 744 -19.55 -19.57 -0.06
N ALA A 745 -19.66 -20.75 0.55
CA ALA A 745 -19.53 -22.04 -0.11
C ALA A 745 -20.79 -22.91 0.04
N ALA A 746 -21.64 -22.60 1.02
CA ALA A 746 -22.96 -23.18 1.24
C ALA A 746 -23.74 -22.31 2.23
N GLY A 747 -25.07 -22.34 2.14
CA GLY A 747 -25.95 -21.52 2.97
C GLY A 747 -25.83 -20.03 2.68
N THR A 748 -26.58 -19.24 3.44
CA THR A 748 -26.57 -17.78 3.34
C THR A 748 -25.64 -17.19 4.40
N TRP A 749 -24.77 -16.27 3.96
CA TRP A 749 -23.90 -15.49 4.84
C TRP A 749 -24.12 -13.99 4.63
N GLU A 750 -24.61 -13.32 5.67
CA GLU A 750 -24.97 -11.90 5.62
C GLU A 750 -25.05 -11.30 7.02
N ILE A 751 -25.13 -9.97 7.11
CA ILE A 751 -25.49 -9.30 8.35
C ILE A 751 -26.98 -9.52 8.59
N SER A 752 -27.32 -10.21 9.67
CA SER A 752 -28.72 -10.46 10.03
C SER A 752 -28.96 -10.42 11.53
N ASN A 753 -30.22 -10.32 11.90
CA ASN A 753 -30.64 -10.19 13.28
C ASN A 753 -30.29 -11.44 14.10
N ARG A 754 -29.70 -11.24 15.28
CA ARG A 754 -29.42 -12.32 16.23
C ARG A 754 -30.66 -12.78 16.99
N TRP A 755 -31.44 -11.82 17.49
CA TRP A 755 -32.59 -12.07 18.33
C TRP A 755 -33.88 -11.65 17.62
N GLU A 756 -34.79 -12.60 17.43
CA GLU A 756 -36.12 -12.32 16.89
C GLU A 756 -36.96 -11.44 17.84
N CYS A 757 -36.72 -11.56 19.16
CA CYS A 757 -37.41 -10.77 20.18
C CYS A 757 -36.90 -9.32 20.31
N ASP A 758 -35.67 -9.03 19.88
CA ASP A 758 -35.13 -7.68 19.79
C ASP A 758 -34.36 -7.53 18.48
N PRO A 759 -35.05 -7.20 17.37
CA PRO A 759 -34.48 -7.19 16.03
C PRO A 759 -33.51 -6.03 15.79
N ARG A 760 -33.12 -5.26 16.82
CA ARG A 760 -32.13 -4.20 16.68
C ARG A 760 -30.71 -4.71 16.53
N TRP A 761 -30.46 -5.93 16.99
CA TRP A 761 -29.12 -6.49 17.13
C TRP A 761 -28.79 -7.40 15.95
N SER A 762 -27.84 -6.97 15.12
CA SER A 762 -27.42 -7.72 13.94
C SER A 762 -25.92 -7.87 13.87
N PHE A 763 -25.49 -9.05 13.43
CA PHE A 763 -24.11 -9.46 13.31
C PHE A 763 -23.95 -10.28 12.04
N PHE A 764 -22.70 -10.54 11.64
CA PHE A 764 -22.44 -11.49 10.57
C PHE A 764 -22.92 -12.88 10.97
N SER A 765 -23.65 -13.53 10.06
CA SER A 765 -24.39 -14.75 10.36
C SER A 765 -24.28 -15.75 9.23
N GLY A 766 -24.21 -17.02 9.59
CA GLY A 766 -24.28 -18.15 8.66
C GLY A 766 -25.54 -18.96 8.94
N VAL A 767 -26.38 -19.15 7.93
CA VAL A 767 -27.63 -19.93 8.06
C VAL A 767 -27.67 -20.99 6.96
N PRO A 768 -27.84 -22.28 7.33
CA PRO A 768 -27.97 -23.33 6.34
C PRO A 768 -29.16 -23.12 5.42
N ASP A 769 -28.97 -23.43 4.15
CA ASP A 769 -30.05 -23.58 3.19
C ASP A 769 -30.66 -25.00 3.30
N ALA A 770 -31.18 -25.54 2.19
CA ALA A 770 -31.72 -26.90 2.14
C ALA A 770 -30.68 -28.00 2.49
N SER A 771 -29.37 -27.73 2.38
CA SER A 771 -28.28 -28.71 2.53
C SER A 771 -27.85 -28.98 3.97
N SER A 772 -28.48 -28.37 4.97
CA SER A 772 -28.05 -28.35 6.39
C SER A 772 -26.67 -27.71 6.64
N LEU A 773 -25.88 -27.41 5.62
CA LEU A 773 -24.59 -26.75 5.73
C LEU A 773 -24.71 -25.24 5.56
N ALA A 774 -24.02 -24.48 6.41
CA ALA A 774 -23.56 -23.15 6.04
C ALA A 774 -22.04 -23.11 6.21
N ALA A 775 -21.32 -22.72 5.16
CA ALA A 775 -19.87 -22.68 5.15
C ALA A 775 -19.37 -21.45 4.39
N ILE A 776 -18.31 -20.83 4.91
CA ILE A 776 -17.66 -19.68 4.29
C ILE A 776 -16.15 -19.84 4.35
N TRP A 777 -15.47 -19.52 3.25
CA TRP A 777 -14.02 -19.55 3.13
C TRP A 777 -13.45 -18.14 3.20
N ASN A 778 -12.33 -17.98 3.90
CA ASN A 778 -11.52 -16.78 3.75
C ASN A 778 -10.74 -16.86 2.43
N LYS A 779 -10.79 -15.77 1.64
CA LYS A 779 -10.13 -15.66 0.33
C LYS A 779 -8.62 -15.52 0.46
N ASN A 780 -8.06 -15.19 1.62
CA ASN A 780 -6.61 -15.21 1.84
C ASN A 780 -6.10 -16.65 2.03
N THR A 781 -4.80 -16.82 1.82
CA THR A 781 -4.07 -18.06 2.16
C THR A 781 -3.16 -17.83 3.36
N PHE A 782 -3.06 -18.84 4.22
CA PHE A 782 -2.40 -18.78 5.52
C PHE A 782 -1.40 -19.94 5.62
N ASP A 783 -0.13 -19.64 5.39
CA ASP A 783 0.93 -20.64 5.30
C ASP A 783 1.67 -20.82 6.63
N GLY A 784 2.19 -22.04 6.84
CA GLY A 784 2.99 -22.40 8.02
C GLY A 784 2.16 -22.69 9.27
N ASP A 785 2.56 -22.06 10.39
CA ASP A 785 1.79 -22.08 11.62
C ASP A 785 0.65 -21.09 11.53
N VAL A 786 -0.54 -21.48 12.01
CA VAL A 786 -1.76 -20.68 11.92
C VAL A 786 -2.53 -20.74 13.23
N SER A 787 -3.15 -19.64 13.62
CA SER A 787 -4.15 -19.59 14.68
C SER A 787 -5.37 -18.83 14.20
N VAL A 788 -6.54 -19.44 14.37
CA VAL A 788 -7.84 -18.82 14.10
C VAL A 788 -8.57 -18.70 15.41
N GLU A 789 -8.84 -17.47 15.83
CA GLU A 789 -9.70 -17.17 16.98
C GLU A 789 -10.99 -16.50 16.49
N PHE A 790 -12.12 -16.87 17.07
CA PHE A 790 -13.39 -16.23 16.70
C PHE A 790 -14.40 -16.25 17.84
N ALA A 791 -15.21 -15.19 17.89
CA ALA A 791 -16.31 -15.04 18.82
C ALA A 791 -17.61 -15.46 18.13
N VAL A 792 -18.26 -16.50 18.66
CA VAL A 792 -19.43 -17.15 18.06
C VAL A 792 -20.58 -17.28 19.05
N GLY A 793 -21.81 -17.16 18.56
CA GLY A 793 -23.02 -17.35 19.35
C GLY A 793 -24.14 -18.01 18.55
N PRO A 794 -25.17 -18.53 19.23
CA PRO A 794 -26.33 -19.07 18.55
C PRO A 794 -27.14 -17.96 17.86
N LYS A 795 -27.59 -18.22 16.63
CA LYS A 795 -28.71 -17.46 16.04
C LYS A 795 -30.02 -17.93 16.66
N MET A 796 -30.86 -17.00 17.11
CA MET A 796 -32.19 -17.36 17.62
C MET A 796 -33.05 -17.88 16.46
N ASP A 797 -33.62 -19.06 16.66
CA ASP A 797 -34.61 -19.70 15.80
C ASP A 797 -35.77 -20.15 16.70
N THR A 798 -36.86 -19.38 16.70
CA THR A 798 -38.03 -19.72 17.53
C THR A 798 -38.73 -20.99 17.06
N SER A 799 -38.64 -21.30 15.77
CA SER A 799 -39.28 -22.48 15.17
C SER A 799 -38.64 -23.80 15.61
N LYS A 800 -37.37 -23.80 16.03
CA LYS A 800 -36.61 -25.00 16.43
C LYS A 800 -36.46 -25.22 17.94
N GLY A 801 -37.26 -24.54 18.77
CA GLY A 801 -37.27 -24.77 20.22
C GLY A 801 -37.10 -23.52 21.09
N GLY A 802 -37.40 -22.33 20.54
CA GLY A 802 -37.59 -21.10 21.31
C GLY A 802 -36.38 -20.65 22.12
N THR A 803 -36.63 -19.90 23.19
CA THR A 803 -35.65 -19.22 24.06
C THR A 803 -34.73 -20.15 24.86
N ALA A 804 -34.90 -21.47 24.75
CA ALA A 804 -34.10 -22.48 25.44
C ALA A 804 -32.88 -22.97 24.64
N TYR A 805 -32.76 -22.60 23.35
CA TYR A 805 -31.59 -22.89 22.51
C TYR A 805 -31.19 -24.38 22.40
N LYS A 806 -32.17 -25.29 22.50
CA LYS A 806 -31.94 -26.75 22.50
C LYS A 806 -31.33 -27.30 21.20
N TYR A 807 -31.40 -26.55 20.11
CA TYR A 807 -30.85 -26.92 18.80
C TYR A 807 -29.39 -26.51 18.59
N THR A 808 -28.78 -25.77 19.53
CA THR A 808 -27.44 -25.21 19.36
C THR A 808 -26.39 -26.32 19.29
N ARG A 809 -25.54 -26.27 18.26
CA ARG A 809 -24.53 -27.28 17.90
C ARG A 809 -23.50 -26.66 16.96
N ASP A 810 -22.44 -27.41 16.66
CA ASP A 810 -21.58 -27.24 15.49
C ASP A 810 -21.01 -25.82 15.26
N PHE A 811 -20.38 -25.24 16.29
CA PHE A 811 -19.57 -24.05 16.10
C PHE A 811 -18.18 -24.48 15.60
N ASN A 812 -18.03 -24.56 14.29
CA ASN A 812 -16.91 -25.25 13.67
C ASN A 812 -15.97 -24.31 12.90
N VAL A 813 -14.68 -24.64 12.92
CA VAL A 813 -13.66 -24.01 12.06
C VAL A 813 -12.81 -25.09 11.42
N THR A 814 -12.43 -24.88 10.17
CA THR A 814 -11.47 -25.74 9.46
C THR A 814 -10.24 -24.92 9.10
N ILE A 815 -9.05 -25.47 9.36
CA ILE A 815 -7.76 -24.92 8.95
C ILE A 815 -7.00 -25.92 8.09
N CYS A 816 -6.02 -25.44 7.33
CA CYS A 816 -5.20 -26.24 6.43
C CYS A 816 -5.99 -27.02 5.37
N ALA A 817 -7.11 -26.45 4.91
CA ALA A 817 -7.92 -27.00 3.82
C ALA A 817 -7.48 -26.46 2.46
N ASP A 818 -8.09 -26.97 1.40
CA ASP A 818 -7.90 -26.55 0.00
C ASP A 818 -8.79 -25.37 -0.43
N GLY A 819 -9.76 -24.96 0.41
CA GLY A 819 -10.70 -23.87 0.14
C GLY A 819 -11.91 -24.27 -0.70
N LYS A 820 -12.13 -25.57 -0.88
CA LYS A 820 -13.25 -26.16 -1.63
C LYS A 820 -13.99 -27.20 -0.80
N ASP A 821 -13.25 -28.07 -0.10
CA ASP A 821 -13.79 -29.19 0.68
C ASP A 821 -13.35 -29.07 2.14
N LEU A 822 -14.31 -29.03 3.08
CA LEU A 822 -13.99 -28.94 4.51
C LEU A 822 -13.29 -30.21 5.03
N SER A 823 -13.47 -31.35 4.37
CA SER A 823 -12.80 -32.62 4.69
C SER A 823 -11.37 -32.73 4.14
N SER A 824 -10.88 -31.73 3.42
CA SER A 824 -9.47 -31.68 2.98
C SER A 824 -8.51 -31.22 4.09
N GLY A 825 -9.02 -30.61 5.16
CA GLY A 825 -8.23 -30.00 6.23
C GLY A 825 -8.45 -30.62 7.61
N TYR A 826 -8.09 -29.85 8.64
CA TYR A 826 -8.42 -30.17 10.03
C TYR A 826 -9.65 -29.40 10.48
N SER A 827 -10.72 -30.10 10.85
CA SER A 827 -11.90 -29.46 11.43
C SER A 827 -11.88 -29.54 12.95
N PHE A 828 -12.18 -28.41 13.58
CA PHE A 828 -12.33 -28.25 15.02
C PHE A 828 -13.79 -28.00 15.29
N LEU A 829 -14.43 -28.93 16.00
CA LEU A 829 -15.87 -28.93 16.23
C LEU A 829 -16.15 -28.68 17.69
N TYR A 830 -16.81 -27.56 18.02
CA TYR A 830 -17.38 -27.34 19.34
C TYR A 830 -18.87 -27.68 19.31
N GLY A 831 -19.24 -28.76 19.99
CA GLY A 831 -20.60 -29.30 19.96
C GLY A 831 -20.96 -30.03 18.66
N GLY A 832 -20.04 -30.85 18.13
CA GLY A 832 -20.27 -31.68 16.94
C GLY A 832 -21.26 -32.83 17.17
N TRP A 833 -21.74 -33.43 16.08
CA TRP A 833 -22.73 -34.52 16.03
C TRP A 833 -23.94 -34.26 16.92
N ASP A 834 -24.63 -33.14 16.69
CA ASP A 834 -25.76 -32.69 17.52
C ASP A 834 -25.36 -32.42 18.98
N ASN A 835 -24.23 -31.72 19.16
CA ASN A 835 -23.70 -31.33 20.47
C ASN A 835 -23.40 -32.50 21.41
N LYS A 836 -22.99 -33.63 20.83
CA LYS A 836 -22.60 -34.83 21.57
C LYS A 836 -21.21 -34.68 22.18
N GLU A 837 -20.26 -34.13 21.42
CA GLU A 837 -18.86 -34.02 21.83
C GLU A 837 -18.15 -32.85 21.14
N THR A 838 -16.98 -32.49 21.66
CA THR A 838 -16.02 -31.60 21.01
C THR A 838 -14.89 -32.42 20.43
N ALA A 839 -14.47 -32.11 19.20
CA ALA A 839 -13.50 -32.95 18.48
C ALA A 839 -12.58 -32.17 17.54
N ILE A 840 -11.45 -32.81 17.21
CA ILE A 840 -10.61 -32.46 16.06
C ILE A 840 -10.72 -33.62 15.07
N THR A 841 -10.97 -33.32 13.79
CA THR A 841 -10.86 -34.28 12.70
C THR A 841 -9.68 -33.97 11.80
N ARG A 842 -9.07 -35.02 11.23
CA ARG A 842 -8.15 -34.95 10.09
C ARG A 842 -8.92 -35.52 8.89
N GLY A 843 -9.38 -34.64 8.02
CA GLY A 843 -10.44 -34.93 7.07
C GLY A 843 -11.66 -35.53 7.77
N ASN A 844 -12.07 -36.73 7.35
CA ASN A 844 -13.24 -37.41 7.93
C ASN A 844 -12.94 -38.25 9.18
N THR A 845 -11.68 -38.31 9.63
CA THR A 845 -11.28 -39.14 10.78
C THR A 845 -11.18 -38.30 12.05
N VAL A 846 -11.89 -38.68 13.11
CA VAL A 846 -11.75 -38.06 14.44
C VAL A 846 -10.41 -38.44 15.06
N VAL A 847 -9.56 -37.46 15.36
CA VAL A 847 -8.20 -37.67 15.89
C VAL A 847 -8.06 -37.26 17.37
N ALA A 848 -8.95 -36.40 17.88
CA ALA A 848 -9.04 -36.07 19.30
C ALA A 848 -10.50 -35.72 19.66
N ARG A 849 -10.94 -36.02 20.88
CA ARG A 849 -12.30 -35.71 21.37
C ARG A 849 -12.37 -35.53 22.88
N CYS A 850 -13.38 -34.79 23.36
CA CYS A 850 -13.73 -34.67 24.78
C CYS A 850 -15.22 -34.35 24.98
N ASP A 851 -15.69 -34.49 26.22
CA ASP A 851 -17.10 -34.29 26.59
C ASP A 851 -17.48 -32.82 26.81
N SER A 852 -16.59 -31.88 26.49
CA SER A 852 -16.93 -30.44 26.50
C SER A 852 -17.95 -30.16 25.40
N VAL A 853 -19.08 -29.54 25.73
CA VAL A 853 -20.19 -29.30 24.79
C VAL A 853 -20.84 -27.94 25.05
N ILE A 854 -21.57 -27.43 24.07
CA ILE A 854 -22.31 -26.17 24.18
C ILE A 854 -23.46 -26.35 25.20
N PRO A 855 -23.57 -25.49 26.23
CA PRO A 855 -24.73 -25.54 27.13
C PRO A 855 -26.04 -25.23 26.40
N ARG A 856 -27.01 -26.15 26.45
CA ARG A 856 -28.33 -26.00 25.81
C ARG A 856 -29.39 -25.50 26.78
N SER A 857 -29.25 -24.25 27.22
CA SER A 857 -30.18 -23.60 28.17
C SER A 857 -30.45 -22.14 27.81
N SER A 858 -31.43 -21.50 28.43
CA SER A 858 -31.69 -20.06 28.25
C SER A 858 -30.50 -19.17 28.66
N GLY A 859 -29.57 -19.69 29.48
CA GLY A 859 -28.36 -18.97 29.89
C GLY A 859 -27.41 -18.61 28.75
N ILE A 860 -27.51 -19.26 27.58
CA ILE A 860 -26.68 -18.93 26.41
C ILE A 860 -27.28 -17.86 25.50
N HIS A 861 -28.45 -17.31 25.84
CA HIS A 861 -29.15 -16.30 25.05
C HIS A 861 -28.26 -15.09 24.68
N ARG A 862 -27.50 -14.59 25.66
CA ARG A 862 -26.54 -13.47 25.51
C ARG A 862 -25.08 -13.90 25.42
N ARG A 863 -24.81 -15.21 25.53
CA ARG A 863 -23.43 -15.72 25.59
C ARG A 863 -22.77 -15.65 24.22
N TRP A 864 -21.52 -15.20 24.22
CA TRP A 864 -20.57 -15.42 23.14
C TRP A 864 -19.54 -16.42 23.63
N PHE A 865 -19.18 -17.37 22.79
CA PHE A 865 -18.10 -18.32 23.01
C PHE A 865 -16.88 -17.83 22.26
N TYR A 866 -15.72 -17.96 22.88
CA TYR A 866 -14.45 -17.64 22.25
C TYR A 866 -13.71 -18.92 21.92
N LEU A 867 -13.59 -19.23 20.63
CA LEU A 867 -12.95 -20.46 20.15
C LEU A 867 -11.61 -20.10 19.52
N LYS A 868 -10.57 -20.90 19.79
CA LYS A 868 -9.26 -20.78 19.15
C LYS A 868 -8.78 -22.13 18.65
N ALA A 869 -8.52 -22.24 17.34
CA ALA A 869 -7.88 -23.38 16.71
C ALA A 869 -6.45 -23.00 16.30
N GLU A 870 -5.48 -23.87 16.59
CA GLU A 870 -4.07 -23.62 16.28
C GLU A 870 -3.42 -24.82 15.60
N LYS A 871 -2.52 -24.54 14.67
CA LYS A 871 -1.46 -25.44 14.21
C LYS A 871 -0.11 -24.82 14.54
N ARG A 872 0.74 -25.59 15.22
CA ARG A 872 2.14 -25.26 15.55
C ARG A 872 3.05 -26.42 15.16
N GLY A 873 3.80 -26.25 14.07
CA GLY A 873 4.48 -27.32 13.37
C GLY A 873 3.52 -28.45 13.05
N ASN A 874 3.64 -29.53 13.83
CA ASN A 874 2.87 -30.75 13.70
C ASN A 874 1.86 -30.99 14.84
N THR A 875 1.66 -30.00 15.70
CA THR A 875 0.74 -30.05 16.83
C THR A 875 -0.47 -29.16 16.58
N LEU A 876 -1.65 -29.70 16.82
CA LEU A 876 -2.94 -29.00 16.77
C LEU A 876 -3.44 -28.77 18.19
N ASN A 877 -3.96 -27.59 18.46
CA ASN A 877 -4.59 -27.25 19.75
C ASN A 877 -5.98 -26.66 19.52
N PHE A 878 -6.93 -27.03 20.39
CA PHE A 878 -8.26 -26.41 20.43
C PHE A 878 -8.54 -25.81 21.79
N PHE A 879 -9.03 -24.57 21.81
CA PHE A 879 -9.37 -23.85 23.02
C PHE A 879 -10.83 -23.38 22.98
N VAL A 880 -11.48 -23.45 24.14
CA VAL A 880 -12.82 -22.91 24.38
C VAL A 880 -12.74 -21.97 25.58
N ASP A 881 -13.13 -20.71 25.38
CA ASP A 881 -13.09 -19.64 26.38
C ASP A 881 -11.72 -19.53 27.07
N GLY A 882 -10.64 -19.61 26.28
CA GLY A 882 -9.25 -19.52 26.74
C GLY A 882 -8.67 -20.82 27.32
N VAL A 883 -9.50 -21.84 27.56
CA VAL A 883 -9.06 -23.12 28.12
C VAL A 883 -8.74 -24.10 26.99
N ARG A 884 -7.52 -24.67 26.97
CA ARG A 884 -7.14 -25.71 26.01
C ARG A 884 -7.89 -27.01 26.33
N VAL A 885 -8.80 -27.42 25.44
CA VAL A 885 -9.63 -28.62 25.61
C VAL A 885 -9.11 -29.84 24.85
N LEU A 886 -8.36 -29.64 23.76
CA LEU A 886 -7.79 -30.73 22.95
C LEU A 886 -6.38 -30.38 22.46
N THR A 887 -5.54 -31.41 22.35
CA THR A 887 -4.26 -31.39 21.64
C THR A 887 -4.15 -32.66 20.81
N TYR A 888 -3.63 -32.54 19.59
CA TYR A 888 -3.30 -33.68 18.73
C TYR A 888 -1.95 -33.44 18.05
N LYS A 889 -1.14 -34.48 17.87
CA LYS A 889 0.15 -34.40 17.16
C LYS A 889 0.08 -35.25 15.92
N ASP A 890 0.09 -34.61 14.76
CA ASP A 890 0.07 -35.27 13.46
C ASP A 890 1.52 -35.57 13.01
N PRO A 891 1.93 -36.81 12.76
CA PRO A 891 3.25 -37.08 12.20
C PRO A 891 3.41 -36.53 10.77
N ASP A 892 2.32 -36.33 10.03
CA ASP A 892 2.31 -35.87 8.63
C ASP A 892 1.26 -34.75 8.43
N PRO A 893 1.60 -33.50 8.80
CA PRO A 893 0.67 -32.39 8.77
C PRO A 893 0.11 -32.11 7.37
N LEU A 894 -1.19 -31.85 7.27
CA LEU A 894 -1.86 -31.52 6.01
C LEU A 894 -1.30 -30.22 5.42
N PRO A 895 -1.07 -30.16 4.09
CA PRO A 895 -0.37 -29.06 3.45
C PRO A 895 -1.27 -27.88 3.04
N GLY A 896 -2.60 -27.99 3.23
CA GLY A 896 -3.52 -26.92 2.85
C GLY A 896 -3.27 -25.63 3.64
N ASN A 897 -3.80 -24.52 3.14
CA ASN A 897 -3.57 -23.17 3.67
C ASN A 897 -4.83 -22.31 3.71
N ARG A 898 -6.01 -22.94 3.63
CA ARG A 898 -7.31 -22.25 3.70
C ARG A 898 -7.95 -22.40 5.07
N VAL A 899 -8.66 -21.34 5.45
CA VAL A 899 -9.44 -21.25 6.69
C VAL A 899 -10.91 -21.07 6.32
N GLY A 900 -11.78 -21.87 6.94
CA GLY A 900 -13.23 -21.78 6.75
C GLY A 900 -13.98 -21.87 8.08
N ILE A 901 -15.07 -21.12 8.20
CA ILE A 901 -16.01 -21.20 9.33
C ILE A 901 -17.28 -21.84 8.83
N TRP A 902 -17.84 -22.76 9.60
CA TRP A 902 -19.02 -23.49 9.16
C TRP A 902 -19.84 -24.03 10.33
N THR A 903 -21.06 -24.44 10.01
CA THR A 903 -22.03 -24.99 10.96
C THR A 903 -22.92 -26.02 10.25
N TRP A 904 -23.55 -26.91 11.02
CA TRP A 904 -24.38 -27.98 10.50
C TRP A 904 -25.74 -28.06 11.22
N GLY A 905 -26.83 -27.85 10.48
CA GLY A 905 -28.21 -27.99 10.97
C GLY A 905 -28.72 -26.84 11.85
N ASN A 906 -27.92 -25.81 12.09
CA ASN A 906 -28.26 -24.64 12.89
C ASN A 906 -27.64 -23.35 12.30
N GLY A 907 -28.20 -22.20 12.67
CA GLY A 907 -27.60 -20.89 12.36
C GLY A 907 -26.60 -20.44 13.42
N VAL A 908 -25.60 -19.67 12.99
CA VAL A 908 -24.56 -19.10 13.85
C VAL A 908 -24.44 -17.59 13.67
N MET A 909 -23.95 -16.93 14.72
CA MET A 909 -23.57 -15.53 14.74
C MET A 909 -22.07 -15.44 14.97
N VAL A 910 -21.36 -14.65 14.17
CA VAL A 910 -19.92 -14.43 14.29
C VAL A 910 -19.70 -12.92 14.43
N SER A 911 -19.14 -12.49 15.57
CA SER A 911 -18.90 -11.07 15.83
C SER A 911 -17.47 -10.63 15.56
N ARG A 912 -16.52 -11.56 15.69
CA ARG A 912 -15.11 -11.30 15.42
C ARG A 912 -14.42 -12.56 14.94
N VAL A 913 -13.54 -12.44 13.95
CA VAL A 913 -12.57 -13.46 13.56
C VAL A 913 -11.20 -12.80 13.51
N ARG A 914 -10.19 -13.46 14.06
CA ARG A 914 -8.80 -13.07 13.89
C ARG A 914 -7.99 -14.29 13.46
N ILE A 915 -7.21 -14.10 12.41
CA ILE A 915 -6.36 -15.14 11.82
C ILE A 915 -4.93 -14.62 11.82
N SER A 916 -4.03 -15.36 12.48
CA SER A 916 -2.60 -15.10 12.45
C SER A 916 -1.92 -16.28 11.77
N ALA A 917 -0.94 -16.03 10.90
CA ALA A 917 -0.18 -17.08 10.24
C ALA A 917 1.31 -16.74 10.16
N THR A 918 2.17 -17.72 9.86
CA THR A 918 3.61 -17.47 9.65
C THR A 918 3.84 -16.57 8.44
N ALA A 919 3.05 -16.80 7.39
CA ALA A 919 3.01 -15.95 6.21
C ALA A 919 1.58 -15.86 5.70
N LEU A 920 1.19 -14.67 5.23
CA LEU A 920 0.02 -14.53 4.38
C LEU A 920 0.45 -14.72 2.93
N GLY A 921 -0.19 -15.67 2.25
CA GLY A 921 -0.03 -15.84 0.82
C GLY A 921 -1.00 -14.93 0.04
N GLY A 922 -1.14 -15.21 -1.24
CA GLY A 922 -2.07 -14.50 -2.11
C GLY A 922 -3.54 -14.77 -1.78
N THR A 923 -4.41 -13.95 -2.35
CA THR A 923 -5.86 -14.14 -2.32
C THR A 923 -6.34 -15.08 -3.43
N GLU A 924 -7.51 -15.68 -3.25
CA GLU A 924 -8.22 -16.44 -4.27
C GLU A 924 -8.51 -15.56 -5.49
N PRO A 925 -8.28 -16.03 -6.73
CA PRO A 925 -8.64 -15.26 -7.91
C PRO A 925 -10.12 -14.84 -7.89
N PRO A 926 -10.43 -13.58 -8.24
CA PRO A 926 -11.79 -13.08 -8.19
C PRO A 926 -12.70 -13.82 -9.16
N GLY A 927 -13.92 -14.15 -8.71
CA GLY A 927 -14.88 -14.88 -9.53
C GLY A 927 -14.61 -16.38 -9.65
N ALA A 928 -13.75 -16.95 -8.80
CA ALA A 928 -13.49 -18.39 -8.75
C ALA A 928 -14.79 -19.21 -8.76
N ALA A 929 -14.75 -20.37 -9.42
CA ALA A 929 -15.94 -21.17 -9.68
C ALA A 929 -16.55 -21.73 -8.38
N ASP A 930 -17.87 -21.58 -8.25
CA ASP A 930 -18.62 -22.21 -7.18
C ASP A 930 -18.57 -23.73 -7.33
N THR A 931 -18.00 -24.40 -6.34
CA THR A 931 -17.85 -25.86 -6.29
C THR A 931 -18.61 -26.34 -5.06
N PRO A 932 -19.43 -27.42 -5.16
CA PRO A 932 -20.14 -27.95 -4.01
C PRO A 932 -19.20 -28.24 -2.85
N CYS A 933 -19.46 -27.61 -1.70
CA CYS A 933 -18.68 -27.80 -0.49
C CYS A 933 -19.08 -29.12 0.20
N ARG A 934 -18.11 -30.01 0.42
CA ARG A 934 -18.31 -31.26 1.19
C ARG A 934 -17.84 -31.08 2.63
N THR A 935 -18.34 -31.95 3.51
CA THR A 935 -18.02 -31.95 4.94
C THR A 935 -17.91 -33.38 5.46
N LEU A 936 -17.42 -33.53 6.69
CA LEU A 936 -17.41 -34.82 7.38
C LEU A 936 -18.82 -35.39 7.66
N TYR A 937 -19.88 -34.59 7.57
CA TYR A 937 -21.27 -35.05 7.67
C TYR A 937 -21.88 -35.47 6.33
N THR A 938 -21.22 -35.10 5.24
CA THR A 938 -21.61 -35.38 3.85
C THR A 938 -20.39 -35.89 3.08
N PRO A 939 -19.88 -37.10 3.41
CA PRO A 939 -18.69 -37.66 2.79
C PRO A 939 -18.85 -37.94 1.30
#